data_AF-A0A536XFX6-F1
#
_entry.id   AF-A0A536XFX6-F1
#
_cell.length_a   1.000
_cell.length_b   1.000
_cell.length_c   1.000
_cell.angle_alpha   90.00
_cell.angle_beta   90.00
_cell.angle_gamma   90.00
#
_symmetry.space_group_name_H-M   'P 1'
#
loop_
_entity.id
_entity.type
_entity.pdbx_description
1 polymer ?
#
loop_
_entity_poly.entity_id
_entity_poly.type
_entity_poly.pdbx_seq_one_letter_code
_entity_poly.pdbx_strand_id
1 'polypeptide(L)'
;MIYRCAIACAGSIMLALLLAGCGGGGSGGDIFPSQPPVSTATGSDTFLLFPNPQVQPDASLQTNSLAYAQAYYAAIDPANAKDTLAKWKVANGFDTNTGTQVTVAFGDSRDLGYGRRMIGRRNPDGTIAFLVENYLANPGSAYAFSPLSLEAAVVQDTRWLFLINAIEFSRGPGGEVSFAKFFNFDPRTGARQLTVDLDLRGEKAMPGPCITCHGGRGDALVPDATGKLMFSVVQNSASGPRGNVQGPGARGDVQARLAPFEVGAFQFSTKSGFTRFEQEAALKKMNELVLCTYPLSMSQPSGVSSNTCTRRDAVASEWQGTAADLIINAYGGDGLPAAAYSDTFMPPDWSTSGQTALYQNVVAPSCRACHMLRGSGAQSDIDLSTFDHFQGYAIFPGAEYPKVQMFDDRIKTHVIDRGNMPLAKIVYDTFWSSTSPAPQTLATLLQSRGFTVRDAAGKVLQPGRPIADPGPDRTINQGPTILSAGASLFANAYAWSIVSSPMGAVPSLTSPNSANPTFSATTDGVYVLQLVASNGTAQSAPARLALVVNSLLSRPPGQVHFSDIKNVFASAFCMGCHLPTPGSSTPTPPVFFADDQGNLRTDDAAFYAEIRSRINFTDLAASPLLRKPSGHHHGGGPGSFSGFDATALPGDLARANYDLVLNWILNGAPQ
;
A
#
# COMPACT_ATOMS: atom_id res chain seq x y z
N MET A 1 -3.67 71.54 43.22
CA MET A 1 -3.04 71.43 44.56
C MET A 1 -3.49 70.08 45.14
N ILE A 2 -2.59 69.11 45.40
CA ILE A 2 -1.81 68.92 46.66
C ILE A 2 -2.76 68.53 47.81
N TYR A 3 -2.69 67.40 48.55
CA TYR A 3 -1.86 66.16 48.62
C TYR A 3 -2.64 65.14 49.52
N ARG A 4 -2.46 63.81 49.69
CA ARG A 4 -1.62 62.63 49.31
C ARG A 4 -2.58 61.38 49.28
N CYS A 5 -2.32 60.15 48.80
CA CYS A 5 -1.14 59.31 48.50
C CYS A 5 -0.68 58.30 49.61
N ALA A 6 -1.41 57.18 49.78
CA ALA A 6 -1.02 55.88 50.37
C ALA A 6 -2.11 54.83 49.99
N ILE A 7 -1.93 53.81 49.15
CA ILE A 7 -1.04 52.62 49.13
C ILE A 7 -1.65 51.39 49.84
N ALA A 8 -1.83 50.33 49.03
CA ALA A 8 -1.87 48.89 49.31
C ALA A 8 -3.18 48.14 49.70
N CYS A 9 -3.31 46.98 49.01
CA CYS A 9 -3.86 45.68 49.42
C CYS A 9 -5.33 45.25 49.14
N ALA A 10 -5.40 43.97 48.73
CA ALA A 10 -6.52 43.02 48.72
C ALA A 10 -7.72 43.22 47.76
N GLY A 11 -7.85 42.30 46.77
CA GLY A 11 -9.14 41.78 46.33
C GLY A 11 -9.60 42.02 44.88
N SER A 12 -8.93 41.45 43.86
CA SER A 12 -9.47 41.28 42.48
C SER A 12 -8.71 40.30 41.56
N ILE A 13 -8.23 39.15 42.07
CA ILE A 13 -7.72 38.06 41.20
C ILE A 13 -8.18 36.70 41.74
N MET A 14 -9.44 36.32 41.48
CA MET A 14 -9.95 34.96 41.82
C MET A 14 -11.31 34.60 41.17
N LEU A 15 -11.63 35.08 39.96
CA LEU A 15 -12.86 34.67 39.26
C LEU A 15 -12.80 34.75 37.71
N ALA A 16 -11.78 34.12 37.12
CA ALA A 16 -11.59 34.09 35.66
C ALA A 16 -10.98 32.78 35.12
N LEU A 17 -11.21 31.64 35.81
CA LEU A 17 -10.57 30.35 35.53
C LEU A 17 -11.52 29.14 35.45
N LEU A 18 -12.83 29.36 35.43
CA LEU A 18 -13.85 28.30 35.31
C LEU A 18 -15.00 28.76 34.40
N LEU A 19 -14.83 28.60 33.08
CA LEU A 19 -15.86 28.39 32.03
C LEU A 19 -15.27 28.69 30.63
N ALA A 20 -14.61 27.69 30.05
CA ALA A 20 -14.14 27.71 28.65
C ALA A 20 -14.19 26.29 28.04
N GLY A 21 -15.35 25.64 28.16
CA GLY A 21 -15.59 24.32 27.54
C GLY A 21 -16.20 24.44 26.15
N CYS A 22 -15.89 23.47 25.29
CA CYS A 22 -16.61 23.13 24.05
C CYS A 22 -16.89 24.27 23.04
N GLY A 23 -15.87 24.60 22.24
CA GLY A 23 -16.03 25.14 20.89
C GLY A 23 -15.13 24.36 19.93
N GLY A 24 -15.60 23.60 18.94
CA GLY A 24 -16.99 23.45 18.46
C GLY A 24 -17.26 24.15 17.13
N GLY A 25 -16.24 24.33 16.29
CA GLY A 25 -16.33 24.87 14.94
C GLY A 25 -15.17 24.35 14.08
N GLY A 26 -15.37 24.23 12.77
CA GLY A 26 -14.40 23.61 11.86
C GLY A 26 -13.03 24.32 11.89
N SER A 27 -11.97 23.57 12.17
CA SER A 27 -10.61 24.07 12.30
C SER A 27 -10.00 24.48 10.95
N GLY A 28 -9.49 25.71 10.86
CA GLY A 28 -8.67 26.20 9.74
C GLY A 28 -7.27 25.59 9.65
N GLY A 29 -7.11 24.34 10.13
CA GLY A 29 -5.90 23.52 10.04
C GLY A 29 -6.13 22.15 9.39
N ASP A 30 -7.37 21.85 8.98
CA ASP A 30 -7.72 20.62 8.26
C ASP A 30 -7.07 20.67 6.86
N ILE A 31 -6.10 19.78 6.57
CA ILE A 31 -5.42 19.75 5.26
C ILE A 31 -6.28 18.95 4.26
N PHE A 32 -6.98 19.69 3.40
CA PHE A 32 -7.56 19.16 2.17
C PHE A 32 -6.43 18.95 1.13
N PRO A 33 -6.42 17.87 0.32
CA PRO A 33 -5.42 17.65 -0.73
C PRO A 33 -5.41 18.69 -1.88
N SER A 34 -6.34 19.64 -1.85
CA SER A 34 -6.41 20.83 -2.70
C SER A 34 -5.66 22.04 -2.13
N GLN A 35 -5.23 22.00 -0.87
CA GLN A 35 -4.40 23.02 -0.22
C GLN A 35 -2.91 22.60 -0.31
N PRO A 36 -2.02 23.41 -0.91
CA PRO A 36 -0.58 23.18 -0.78
C PRO A 36 -0.18 23.36 0.70
N PRO A 37 0.62 22.45 1.29
CA PRO A 37 0.94 22.51 2.72
C PRO A 37 1.63 23.81 3.15
N VAL A 38 1.05 24.51 4.13
CA VAL A 38 1.56 25.78 4.68
C VAL A 38 2.86 25.58 5.48
N SER A 39 3.20 24.34 5.81
CA SER A 39 4.58 23.91 6.08
C SER A 39 4.99 22.92 4.99
N THR A 40 6.04 23.22 4.23
CA THR A 40 6.57 22.32 3.19
C THR A 40 7.06 21.02 3.81
N ALA A 41 6.26 19.95 3.71
CA ALA A 41 6.73 18.60 3.97
C ALA A 41 7.83 18.29 2.95
N THR A 42 9.08 18.15 3.41
CA THR A 42 10.23 17.87 2.54
C THR A 42 10.24 16.40 2.15
N GLY A 43 9.39 16.05 1.19
CA GLY A 43 9.28 14.73 0.58
C GLY A 43 8.56 14.83 -0.76
N SER A 44 8.77 13.83 -1.63
CA SER A 44 8.03 13.69 -2.88
C SER A 44 6.54 13.51 -2.61
N ASP A 45 5.66 14.04 -3.48
CA ASP A 45 4.24 13.74 -3.42
C ASP A 45 4.03 12.21 -3.52
N THR A 46 3.52 11.62 -2.44
CA THR A 46 3.48 10.16 -2.26
C THR A 46 2.36 9.49 -3.04
N PHE A 47 1.50 10.27 -3.70
CA PHE A 47 0.46 9.75 -4.57
C PHE A 47 1.06 8.89 -5.71
N LEU A 48 0.42 7.77 -6.02
CA LEU A 48 0.85 6.74 -6.98
C LEU A 48 2.23 6.09 -6.74
N LEU A 49 3.04 6.55 -5.77
CA LEU A 49 4.22 5.80 -5.33
C LEU A 49 3.79 4.46 -4.71
N PHE A 50 4.63 3.45 -4.86
CA PHE A 50 4.37 2.14 -4.27
C PHE A 50 4.26 2.26 -2.74
N PRO A 51 3.21 1.74 -2.06
CA PRO A 51 2.91 2.10 -0.66
C PRO A 51 3.97 1.73 0.40
N ASN A 52 4.98 0.93 0.04
CA ASN A 52 6.22 0.80 0.79
C ASN A 52 7.41 0.98 -0.16
N PRO A 53 7.79 2.22 -0.51
CA PRO A 53 8.81 2.46 -1.52
C PRO A 53 10.18 2.06 -0.97
N GLN A 54 11.09 1.64 -1.85
CA GLN A 54 12.35 1.02 -1.43
C GLN A 54 13.40 2.06 -1.01
N VAL A 55 13.20 2.63 0.19
CA VAL A 55 14.07 3.65 0.82
C VAL A 55 15.49 3.12 0.99
N GLN A 56 16.46 3.83 0.43
CA GLN A 56 17.90 3.55 0.54
C GLN A 56 18.54 4.30 1.73
N PRO A 57 19.80 4.02 2.11
CA PRO A 57 20.46 4.71 3.23
C PRO A 57 20.63 6.24 3.06
N ASP A 58 20.57 6.75 1.83
CA ASP A 58 20.56 8.19 1.49
C ASP A 58 19.14 8.80 1.43
N ALA A 59 18.14 8.05 1.91
CA ALA A 59 16.70 8.32 1.81
C ALA A 59 16.12 8.35 0.37
N SER A 60 16.90 8.01 -0.67
CA SER A 60 16.37 7.89 -2.03
C SER A 60 15.42 6.69 -2.17
N LEU A 61 14.47 6.76 -3.10
CA LEU A 61 13.49 5.70 -3.32
C LEU A 61 13.90 4.86 -4.54
N GLN A 62 14.48 3.67 -4.33
CA GLN A 62 14.97 2.84 -5.44
C GLN A 62 13.85 2.51 -6.44
N THR A 63 12.65 2.16 -5.97
CA THR A 63 11.45 1.92 -6.78
C THR A 63 10.94 3.14 -7.56
N ASN A 64 11.45 4.35 -7.31
CA ASN A 64 11.14 5.57 -8.05
C ASN A 64 12.35 6.14 -8.81
N SER A 65 13.36 5.30 -9.10
CA SER A 65 14.60 5.70 -9.79
C SER A 65 14.60 5.32 -11.28
N LEU A 66 15.33 6.08 -12.11
CA LEU A 66 15.53 5.75 -13.53
C LEU A 66 16.21 4.38 -13.71
N ALA A 67 17.11 4.00 -12.79
CA ALA A 67 17.76 2.68 -12.80
C ALA A 67 16.74 1.54 -12.63
N TYR A 68 15.66 1.75 -11.87
CA TYR A 68 14.57 0.79 -11.71
C TYR A 68 13.77 0.61 -13.00
N ALA A 69 13.41 1.71 -13.67
CA ALA A 69 12.75 1.66 -14.97
C ALA A 69 13.62 1.00 -16.06
N GLN A 70 14.92 1.28 -16.05
CA GLN A 70 15.88 0.64 -16.95
C GLN A 70 16.02 -0.87 -16.66
N ALA A 71 16.12 -1.27 -15.39
CA ALA A 71 16.18 -2.69 -14.99
C ALA A 71 14.88 -3.43 -15.32
N TYR A 72 13.72 -2.77 -15.21
CA TYR A 72 12.42 -3.34 -15.59
C TYR A 72 12.34 -3.61 -17.09
N TYR A 73 12.58 -2.60 -17.92
CA TYR A 73 12.52 -2.77 -19.38
C TYR A 73 13.62 -3.70 -19.89
N ALA A 74 14.81 -3.74 -19.27
CA ALA A 74 15.83 -4.74 -19.57
C ALA A 74 15.40 -6.19 -19.22
N ALA A 75 14.49 -6.38 -18.26
CA ALA A 75 13.93 -7.68 -17.93
C ALA A 75 12.77 -8.09 -18.85
N ILE A 76 11.90 -7.16 -19.25
CA ILE A 76 10.70 -7.47 -20.04
C ILE A 76 10.83 -7.28 -21.57
N ASP A 77 11.78 -6.47 -22.02
CA ASP A 77 12.09 -6.17 -23.44
C ASP A 77 13.62 -5.98 -23.65
N PRO A 78 14.44 -7.02 -23.38
CA PRO A 78 15.91 -6.92 -23.41
C PRO A 78 16.50 -6.51 -24.78
N ALA A 79 15.74 -6.68 -25.86
CA ALA A 79 16.17 -6.34 -27.23
C ALA A 79 15.70 -4.95 -27.70
N ASN A 80 14.97 -4.19 -26.87
CA ASN A 80 14.29 -2.95 -27.26
C ASN A 80 13.39 -3.14 -28.52
N ALA A 81 12.71 -4.28 -28.56
CA ALA A 81 11.73 -4.62 -29.60
C ALA A 81 10.40 -3.87 -29.39
N LYS A 82 10.22 -3.17 -28.26
CA LYS A 82 9.02 -2.43 -27.86
C LYS A 82 9.36 -1.08 -27.22
N ASP A 83 10.43 -0.43 -27.67
CA ASP A 83 10.87 0.90 -27.21
C ASP A 83 10.13 2.09 -27.88
N THR A 84 9.23 1.82 -28.82
CA THR A 84 8.29 2.81 -29.37
C THR A 84 6.89 2.23 -29.50
N LEU A 85 5.88 3.11 -29.50
CA LEU A 85 4.47 2.77 -29.67
C LEU A 85 4.22 2.02 -30.97
N ALA A 86 4.86 2.42 -32.07
CA ALA A 86 4.75 1.75 -33.37
C ALA A 86 5.27 0.30 -33.30
N LYS A 87 6.47 0.10 -32.74
CA LYS A 87 7.03 -1.24 -32.50
C LYS A 87 6.14 -2.07 -31.56
N TRP A 88 5.66 -1.51 -30.46
CA TRP A 88 4.81 -2.20 -29.49
C TRP A 88 3.46 -2.60 -30.10
N LYS A 89 2.82 -1.73 -30.91
CA LYS A 89 1.59 -2.05 -31.64
C LYS A 89 1.80 -3.22 -32.61
N VAL A 90 2.87 -3.19 -33.40
CA VAL A 90 3.25 -4.31 -34.30
C VAL A 90 3.50 -5.59 -33.52
N ALA A 91 4.27 -5.54 -32.43
CA ALA A 91 4.60 -6.70 -31.60
C ALA A 91 3.38 -7.32 -30.87
N ASN A 92 2.27 -6.57 -30.74
CA ASN A 92 1.01 -7.05 -30.18
C ASN A 92 -0.09 -7.24 -31.26
N GLY A 93 0.26 -7.11 -32.55
CA GLY A 93 -0.62 -7.37 -33.69
C GLY A 93 -1.73 -6.33 -33.94
N PHE A 94 -1.66 -5.14 -33.31
CA PHE A 94 -2.66 -4.09 -33.54
C PHE A 94 -2.74 -3.70 -35.02
N ASP A 95 -3.94 -3.31 -35.43
CA ASP A 95 -4.28 -2.90 -36.80
C ASP A 95 -4.06 -4.00 -37.86
N THR A 96 -3.92 -5.27 -37.43
CA THR A 96 -4.01 -6.44 -38.32
C THR A 96 -5.43 -6.99 -38.40
N ASN A 97 -5.78 -7.59 -39.54
CA ASN A 97 -7.05 -8.29 -39.78
C ASN A 97 -7.13 -9.66 -39.07
N THR A 98 -6.55 -9.78 -37.87
CA THR A 98 -6.49 -11.04 -37.09
C THR A 98 -6.92 -10.82 -35.65
N GLY A 99 -7.34 -11.89 -34.98
CA GLY A 99 -7.76 -11.86 -33.57
C GLY A 99 -9.08 -11.15 -33.34
N THR A 100 -9.24 -10.52 -32.18
CA THR A 100 -10.39 -9.70 -31.81
C THR A 100 -9.89 -8.36 -31.28
N GLN A 101 -10.48 -7.27 -31.73
CA GLN A 101 -10.17 -5.91 -31.28
C GLN A 101 -11.47 -5.15 -31.04
N VAL A 102 -11.58 -4.50 -29.88
CA VAL A 102 -12.71 -3.65 -29.49
C VAL A 102 -12.18 -2.30 -29.03
N THR A 103 -12.98 -1.24 -29.17
CA THR A 103 -12.63 0.12 -28.74
C THR A 103 -13.79 0.70 -27.94
N VAL A 104 -13.47 1.38 -26.84
CA VAL A 104 -14.43 2.16 -26.04
C VAL A 104 -13.91 3.57 -25.82
N ALA A 105 -14.81 4.52 -25.56
CA ALA A 105 -14.45 5.84 -25.05
C ALA A 105 -15.37 6.22 -23.89
N PHE A 106 -14.79 6.60 -22.75
CA PHE A 106 -15.51 6.88 -21.51
C PHE A 106 -14.77 7.90 -20.64
N GLY A 107 -15.50 8.55 -19.73
CA GLY A 107 -14.95 9.45 -18.73
C GLY A 107 -14.71 8.70 -17.42
N ASP A 108 -13.47 8.72 -16.93
CA ASP A 108 -13.10 8.09 -15.66
C ASP A 108 -13.35 9.05 -14.49
N SER A 109 -14.38 8.76 -13.69
CA SER A 109 -14.80 9.63 -12.58
C SER A 109 -14.31 9.19 -11.19
N ARG A 110 -13.43 8.18 -11.09
CA ARG A 110 -12.92 7.67 -9.80
C ARG A 110 -11.38 7.61 -9.70
N ASP A 111 -10.68 7.27 -10.77
CA ASP A 111 -9.22 7.10 -10.76
C ASP A 111 -8.51 8.44 -11.10
N LEU A 112 -8.25 8.73 -12.38
CA LEU A 112 -7.38 9.84 -12.82
C LEU A 112 -8.11 11.00 -13.54
N GLY A 113 -9.44 10.99 -13.60
CA GLY A 113 -10.21 12.14 -14.14
C GLY A 113 -10.11 12.33 -15.66
N TYR A 114 -9.49 11.38 -16.37
CA TYR A 114 -9.30 11.43 -17.81
C TYR A 114 -10.58 11.09 -18.58
N GLY A 115 -10.71 11.66 -19.77
CA GLY A 115 -11.42 10.98 -20.85
C GLY A 115 -10.47 9.93 -21.43
N ARG A 116 -10.89 8.68 -21.51
CA ARG A 116 -10.06 7.58 -21.99
C ARG A 116 -10.66 7.01 -23.25
N ARG A 117 -9.85 6.90 -24.31
CA ARG A 117 -10.13 6.02 -25.45
C ARG A 117 -9.26 4.78 -25.29
N MET A 118 -9.91 3.62 -25.15
CA MET A 118 -9.22 2.37 -24.80
C MET A 118 -9.51 1.31 -25.86
N ILE A 119 -8.44 0.74 -26.42
CA ILE A 119 -8.48 -0.32 -27.43
C ILE A 119 -8.00 -1.60 -26.77
N GLY A 120 -8.89 -2.58 -26.62
CA GLY A 120 -8.59 -3.90 -26.08
C GLY A 120 -8.50 -4.92 -27.21
N ARG A 121 -7.46 -5.75 -27.18
CA ARG A 121 -7.12 -6.69 -28.24
C ARG A 121 -6.79 -8.07 -27.67
N ARG A 122 -7.19 -9.12 -28.38
CA ARG A 122 -6.73 -10.50 -28.18
C ARG A 122 -6.30 -11.11 -29.50
N ASN A 123 -5.08 -11.64 -29.55
CA ASN A 123 -4.53 -12.33 -30.70
C ASN A 123 -5.00 -13.80 -30.75
N PRO A 124 -4.89 -14.49 -31.91
CA PRO A 124 -5.27 -15.90 -32.03
C PRO A 124 -4.50 -16.86 -31.12
N ASP A 125 -3.28 -16.50 -30.70
CA ASP A 125 -2.46 -17.25 -29.75
C ASP A 125 -2.91 -17.09 -28.28
N GLY A 126 -3.92 -16.25 -28.03
CA GLY A 126 -4.45 -15.95 -26.71
C GLY A 126 -3.75 -14.81 -25.99
N THR A 127 -2.68 -14.20 -26.53
CA THR A 127 -2.07 -12.99 -25.95
C THR A 127 -3.05 -11.82 -26.02
N ILE A 128 -3.04 -10.98 -24.99
CA ILE A 128 -4.00 -9.88 -24.80
C ILE A 128 -3.23 -8.58 -24.62
N ALA A 129 -3.71 -7.49 -25.21
CA ALA A 129 -3.08 -6.19 -25.09
C ALA A 129 -4.13 -5.07 -25.04
N PHE A 130 -3.84 -4.02 -24.28
CA PHE A 130 -4.67 -2.84 -24.14
C PHE A 130 -3.83 -1.59 -24.41
N LEU A 131 -4.36 -0.69 -25.24
CA LEU A 131 -3.81 0.64 -25.51
C LEU A 131 -4.78 1.69 -24.98
N VAL A 132 -4.30 2.66 -24.22
CA VAL A 132 -5.10 3.68 -23.54
C VAL A 132 -4.58 5.07 -23.89
N GLU A 133 -5.36 5.79 -24.69
CA GLU A 133 -5.17 7.21 -24.97
C GLU A 133 -5.92 8.00 -23.89
N ASN A 134 -5.18 8.76 -23.09
CA ASN A 134 -5.72 9.52 -21.96
C ASN A 134 -5.75 11.01 -22.31
N TYR A 135 -6.94 11.59 -22.25
CA TYR A 135 -7.21 12.98 -22.59
C TYR A 135 -7.51 13.78 -21.33
N LEU A 136 -6.90 14.96 -21.19
CA LEU A 136 -7.08 15.86 -20.04
C LEU A 136 -7.40 17.27 -20.54
N ALA A 137 -8.68 17.61 -20.63
CA ALA A 137 -9.13 18.92 -21.11
C ALA A 137 -9.69 19.77 -19.97
N ASN A 138 -9.02 20.90 -19.70
CA ASN A 138 -9.35 21.86 -18.65
C ASN A 138 -9.50 21.24 -17.24
N PRO A 139 -8.42 20.74 -16.61
CA PRO A 139 -8.44 20.12 -15.28
C PRO A 139 -8.65 21.11 -14.11
N GLY A 140 -8.77 22.41 -14.38
CA GLY A 140 -8.77 23.45 -13.35
C GLY A 140 -7.43 23.56 -12.60
N SER A 141 -7.44 24.22 -11.44
CA SER A 141 -6.27 24.32 -10.54
C SER A 141 -6.17 23.17 -9.53
N ALA A 142 -7.17 22.30 -9.46
CA ALA A 142 -7.22 21.15 -8.57
C ALA A 142 -7.70 19.93 -9.35
N TYR A 143 -6.79 18.98 -9.57
CA TYR A 143 -6.98 17.75 -10.35
C TYR A 143 -8.30 17.04 -10.04
N ALA A 144 -9.19 16.98 -11.02
CA ALA A 144 -10.54 16.41 -10.96
C ALA A 144 -11.02 15.97 -12.36
N PHE A 145 -12.08 15.16 -12.42
CA PHE A 145 -12.71 14.80 -13.70
C PHE A 145 -13.35 16.02 -14.37
N SER A 146 -13.19 16.12 -15.69
CA SER A 146 -13.81 17.14 -16.54
C SER A 146 -14.58 16.47 -17.68
N PRO A 147 -15.88 16.77 -17.89
CA PRO A 147 -16.64 16.27 -19.04
C PRO A 147 -16.01 16.64 -20.40
N LEU A 148 -15.24 17.74 -20.45
CA LEU A 148 -14.50 18.14 -21.65
C LEU A 148 -13.40 17.13 -22.00
N SER A 149 -12.82 16.44 -21.01
CA SER A 149 -11.82 15.38 -21.23
C SER A 149 -12.45 14.19 -21.97
N LEU A 150 -13.65 13.78 -21.57
CA LEU A 150 -14.44 12.75 -22.26
C LEU A 150 -14.79 13.20 -23.68
N GLU A 151 -15.27 14.42 -23.87
CA GLU A 151 -15.59 14.95 -25.20
C GLU A 151 -14.35 15.04 -26.11
N ALA A 152 -13.17 15.37 -25.56
CA ALA A 152 -11.89 15.32 -26.27
C ALA A 152 -11.50 13.89 -26.67
N ALA A 153 -11.73 12.89 -25.81
CA ALA A 153 -11.49 11.48 -26.13
C ALA A 153 -12.44 10.95 -27.21
N VAL A 154 -13.72 11.36 -27.19
CA VAL A 154 -14.72 11.00 -28.21
C VAL A 154 -14.33 11.51 -29.59
N VAL A 155 -13.86 12.76 -29.70
CA VAL A 155 -13.42 13.35 -30.98
C VAL A 155 -11.93 13.15 -31.29
N GLN A 156 -11.20 12.43 -30.42
CA GLN A 156 -9.76 12.16 -30.51
C GLN A 156 -8.89 13.43 -30.65
N ASP A 157 -9.21 14.49 -29.91
CA ASP A 157 -8.52 15.79 -29.98
C ASP A 157 -7.09 15.71 -29.41
N THR A 158 -6.11 15.58 -30.30
CA THR A 158 -4.68 15.44 -29.97
C THR A 158 -4.08 16.66 -29.24
N ARG A 159 -4.79 17.79 -29.17
CA ARG A 159 -4.39 18.95 -28.34
C ARG A 159 -4.53 18.66 -26.84
N TRP A 160 -5.42 17.72 -26.48
CA TRP A 160 -5.71 17.31 -25.11
C TRP A 160 -5.23 15.88 -24.80
N LEU A 161 -4.67 15.17 -25.78
CA LEU A 161 -4.04 13.86 -25.59
C LEU A 161 -2.80 14.04 -24.70
N PHE A 162 -2.95 13.70 -23.43
CA PHE A 162 -1.94 13.87 -22.40
C PHE A 162 -0.93 12.73 -22.40
N LEU A 163 -1.41 11.48 -22.59
CA LEU A 163 -0.59 10.29 -22.32
C LEU A 163 -1.10 9.03 -23.04
N ILE A 164 -0.17 8.16 -23.48
CA ILE A 164 -0.49 6.86 -24.07
C ILE A 164 0.07 5.72 -23.20
N ASN A 165 -0.79 5.18 -22.33
CA ASN A 165 -0.47 4.00 -21.52
C ASN A 165 -0.77 2.72 -22.29
N ALA A 166 0.01 1.67 -22.07
CA ALA A 166 -0.19 0.38 -22.70
C ALA A 166 0.12 -0.79 -21.75
N ILE A 167 -0.68 -1.85 -21.85
CA ILE A 167 -0.53 -3.09 -21.06
C ILE A 167 -0.55 -4.26 -22.04
N GLU A 168 0.40 -5.17 -21.92
CA GLU A 168 0.31 -6.48 -22.58
C GLU A 168 0.33 -7.62 -21.55
N PHE A 169 -0.47 -8.65 -21.81
CA PHE A 169 -0.51 -9.90 -21.09
C PHE A 169 0.03 -11.00 -22.01
N SER A 170 1.33 -11.22 -21.88
CA SER A 170 2.15 -12.01 -22.80
C SER A 170 3.23 -12.78 -22.03
N ARG A 171 3.83 -13.80 -22.66
CA ARG A 171 5.00 -14.53 -22.11
C ARG A 171 6.17 -13.59 -21.84
N GLY A 172 6.98 -13.87 -20.82
CA GLY A 172 8.24 -13.17 -20.59
C GLY A 172 9.38 -13.72 -21.45
N PRO A 173 10.53 -13.01 -21.56
CA PRO A 173 11.74 -13.59 -22.12
C PRO A 173 12.12 -14.88 -21.37
N GLY A 174 12.05 -16.03 -22.04
CA GLY A 174 12.32 -17.35 -21.46
C GLY A 174 11.23 -17.92 -20.52
N GLY A 175 10.05 -17.30 -20.44
CA GLY A 175 8.93 -17.77 -19.60
C GLY A 175 7.78 -18.38 -20.39
N GLU A 176 7.14 -19.43 -19.87
CA GLU A 176 6.08 -20.15 -20.58
C GLU A 176 4.66 -19.59 -20.36
N VAL A 177 4.44 -18.86 -19.26
CA VAL A 177 3.13 -18.32 -18.86
C VAL A 177 3.09 -16.81 -19.02
N SER A 178 1.94 -16.29 -19.44
CA SER A 178 1.74 -14.86 -19.63
C SER A 178 1.59 -14.10 -18.31
N PHE A 179 2.14 -12.89 -18.26
CA PHE A 179 1.98 -11.93 -17.17
C PHE A 179 1.85 -10.50 -17.70
N ALA A 180 1.31 -9.61 -16.87
CA ALA A 180 1.08 -8.21 -17.23
C ALA A 180 2.40 -7.41 -17.26
N LYS A 181 2.65 -6.74 -18.39
CA LYS A 181 3.77 -5.82 -18.61
C LYS A 181 3.24 -4.42 -18.90
N PHE A 182 3.89 -3.41 -18.33
CA PHE A 182 3.48 -2.01 -18.44
C PHE A 182 4.42 -1.23 -19.35
N PHE A 183 3.83 -0.42 -20.23
CA PHE A 183 4.52 0.49 -21.12
C PHE A 183 3.82 1.85 -21.06
N ASN A 184 4.59 2.92 -21.20
CA ASN A 184 4.08 4.27 -21.38
C ASN A 184 4.83 4.91 -22.56
N PHE A 185 4.12 5.65 -23.40
CA PHE A 185 4.65 6.25 -24.61
C PHE A 185 4.33 7.75 -24.68
N ASP A 186 5.34 8.53 -25.04
CA ASP A 186 5.20 9.96 -25.32
C ASP A 186 4.22 10.16 -26.50
N PRO A 187 3.16 10.98 -26.36
CA PRO A 187 2.09 11.08 -27.37
C PRO A 187 2.49 11.80 -28.66
N ARG A 188 3.69 12.40 -28.74
CA ARG A 188 4.16 13.19 -29.89
C ARG A 188 5.20 12.46 -30.73
N THR A 189 6.09 11.72 -30.07
CA THR A 189 7.22 10.98 -30.65
C THR A 189 6.96 9.47 -30.70
N GLY A 190 6.04 8.97 -29.87
CA GLY A 190 5.81 7.55 -29.67
C GLY A 190 6.95 6.84 -28.93
N ALA A 191 7.94 7.55 -28.37
CA ALA A 191 9.06 6.95 -27.65
C ALA A 191 8.61 6.40 -26.27
N ARG A 192 9.14 5.25 -25.87
CA ARG A 192 8.86 4.65 -24.55
C ARG A 192 9.47 5.48 -23.43
N GLN A 193 8.63 5.91 -22.50
CA GLN A 193 9.04 6.71 -21.35
C GLN A 193 9.50 5.83 -20.17
N LEU A 194 10.55 6.26 -19.48
CA LEU A 194 11.07 5.62 -18.26
C LEU A 194 10.34 6.10 -16.99
N THR A 195 9.71 7.26 -17.06
CA THR A 195 8.92 7.86 -16.00
C THR A 195 7.54 8.25 -16.53
N VAL A 196 6.65 8.64 -15.63
CA VAL A 196 5.36 9.24 -15.95
C VAL A 196 4.88 10.14 -14.79
N ASP A 197 4.33 11.31 -15.10
CA ASP A 197 3.48 12.08 -14.19
C ASP A 197 2.01 11.81 -14.55
N LEU A 198 1.32 11.04 -13.71
CA LEU A 198 -0.08 10.61 -13.93
C LEU A 198 -1.10 11.55 -13.25
N ASP A 199 -0.62 12.43 -12.39
CA ASP A 199 -1.38 13.10 -11.33
C ASP A 199 -1.05 14.61 -11.21
N LEU A 200 -0.19 15.12 -12.10
CA LEU A 200 0.37 16.48 -12.14
C LEU A 200 1.12 16.84 -10.85
N ARG A 201 1.87 15.87 -10.32
CA ARG A 201 2.59 15.93 -9.03
C ARG A 201 4.03 15.42 -9.11
N GLY A 202 4.60 15.41 -10.32
CA GLY A 202 5.98 15.05 -10.60
C GLY A 202 6.16 13.63 -11.14
N GLU A 203 7.20 13.48 -11.95
CA GLU A 203 7.59 12.23 -12.61
C GLU A 203 7.86 11.08 -11.63
N LYS A 204 7.25 9.93 -11.91
CA LYS A 204 7.41 8.68 -11.14
C LYS A 204 7.91 7.56 -12.04
N ALA A 205 8.87 6.76 -11.57
CA ALA A 205 9.55 5.78 -12.42
C ALA A 205 8.69 4.54 -12.71
N MET A 206 8.69 4.12 -13.98
CA MET A 206 8.06 2.87 -14.40
C MET A 206 8.76 1.67 -13.75
N PRO A 207 8.05 0.57 -13.43
CA PRO A 207 6.60 0.34 -13.54
C PRO A 207 5.80 0.80 -12.30
N GLY A 208 6.40 1.57 -11.37
CA GLY A 208 5.85 1.87 -10.05
C GLY A 208 4.40 2.37 -10.03
N PRO A 209 4.05 3.44 -10.77
CA PRO A 209 2.68 3.97 -10.79
C PRO A 209 1.65 2.96 -11.29
N CYS A 210 2.00 2.18 -12.32
CA CYS A 210 1.12 1.12 -12.83
C CYS A 210 0.93 0.01 -11.80
N ILE A 211 2.00 -0.40 -11.10
CA ILE A 211 1.94 -1.39 -10.01
C ILE A 211 1.05 -0.92 -8.86
N THR A 212 1.02 0.37 -8.57
CA THR A 212 0.17 0.95 -7.51
C THR A 212 -1.32 0.76 -7.81
N CYS A 213 -1.75 0.93 -9.07
CA CYS A 213 -3.13 0.66 -9.49
C CYS A 213 -3.40 -0.84 -9.70
N HIS A 214 -2.48 -1.56 -10.34
CA HIS A 214 -2.65 -2.95 -10.81
C HIS A 214 -2.22 -4.03 -9.80
N GLY A 215 -2.15 -3.71 -8.50
CA GLY A 215 -2.01 -4.71 -7.43
C GLY A 215 -0.62 -5.34 -7.23
N GLY A 216 0.36 -5.08 -8.10
CA GLY A 216 1.65 -5.75 -8.13
C GLY A 216 2.64 -5.43 -7.01
N ARG A 217 3.91 -5.83 -7.20
CA ARG A 217 5.00 -5.81 -6.20
C ARG A 217 6.14 -4.87 -6.60
N GLY A 218 6.48 -3.93 -5.70
CA GLY A 218 7.72 -3.14 -5.76
C GLY A 218 8.87 -3.84 -5.03
N ASP A 219 9.36 -4.95 -5.60
CA ASP A 219 10.52 -5.68 -5.07
C ASP A 219 11.84 -4.95 -5.38
N ALA A 220 12.87 -5.12 -4.56
CA ALA A 220 14.15 -4.44 -4.75
C ALA A 220 14.97 -5.02 -5.91
N LEU A 221 15.89 -4.22 -6.44
CA LEU A 221 16.91 -4.70 -7.38
C LEU A 221 18.01 -5.45 -6.62
N VAL A 222 18.46 -6.56 -7.20
CA VAL A 222 19.62 -7.34 -6.74
C VAL A 222 20.79 -7.17 -7.72
N PRO A 223 22.05 -7.12 -7.26
CA PRO A 223 23.20 -7.19 -8.16
C PRO A 223 23.28 -8.55 -8.87
N ASP A 224 23.80 -8.55 -10.10
CA ASP A 224 24.32 -9.74 -10.76
C ASP A 224 25.82 -9.95 -10.47
N ALA A 225 26.42 -10.98 -11.06
CA ALA A 225 27.84 -11.30 -10.88
C ALA A 225 28.82 -10.22 -11.39
N THR A 226 28.33 -9.16 -12.05
CA THR A 226 29.11 -7.97 -12.45
C THR A 226 28.85 -6.75 -11.55
N GLY A 227 27.98 -6.89 -10.54
CA GLY A 227 27.50 -5.79 -9.70
C GLY A 227 26.37 -4.96 -10.32
N LYS A 228 25.89 -5.32 -11.51
CA LYS A 228 24.80 -4.60 -12.19
C LYS A 228 23.47 -4.94 -11.54
N LEU A 229 22.73 -3.93 -11.10
CA LEU A 229 21.40 -4.08 -10.52
C LEU A 229 20.37 -4.56 -11.55
N MET A 230 19.63 -5.63 -11.21
CA MET A 230 18.58 -6.24 -12.01
C MET A 230 17.36 -6.60 -11.14
N PHE A 231 16.19 -6.79 -11.76
CA PHE A 231 15.02 -7.34 -11.05
C PHE A 231 15.31 -8.76 -10.55
N SER A 232 14.95 -9.07 -9.30
CA SER A 232 14.91 -10.45 -8.82
C SER A 232 13.85 -11.27 -9.57
N VAL A 233 14.01 -12.60 -9.60
CA VAL A 233 12.94 -13.50 -10.06
C VAL A 233 11.88 -13.62 -8.97
N VAL A 234 10.61 -13.64 -9.35
CA VAL A 234 9.55 -13.92 -8.36
C VAL A 234 9.47 -15.41 -8.12
N GLN A 235 10.00 -15.85 -6.98
CA GLN A 235 9.89 -17.24 -6.56
C GLN A 235 8.44 -17.67 -6.39
N ASN A 236 8.18 -18.91 -6.79
CA ASN A 236 6.88 -19.57 -6.79
C ASN A 236 5.81 -18.88 -7.67
N SER A 237 6.22 -18.16 -8.73
CA SER A 237 5.32 -17.61 -9.77
C SER A 237 5.29 -18.53 -10.99
N ALA A 238 4.14 -18.67 -11.65
CA ALA A 238 4.01 -19.53 -12.84
C ALA A 238 4.70 -18.96 -14.10
N SER A 239 5.14 -17.69 -14.06
CA SER A 239 5.78 -16.98 -15.17
C SER A 239 7.15 -17.53 -15.62
N GLY A 240 7.71 -18.48 -14.88
CA GLY A 240 9.07 -19.00 -15.06
C GLY A 240 9.27 -19.99 -16.21
N PRO A 241 10.52 -20.48 -16.38
CA PRO A 241 10.86 -21.55 -17.33
C PRO A 241 10.39 -22.94 -16.88
N ARG A 242 9.71 -23.07 -15.72
CA ARG A 242 9.01 -24.29 -15.28
C ARG A 242 7.49 -24.19 -15.44
N GLY A 243 6.99 -23.12 -16.08
CA GLY A 243 5.57 -22.90 -16.36
C GLY A 243 4.69 -22.96 -15.10
N ASN A 244 3.55 -23.66 -15.19
CA ASN A 244 2.61 -23.83 -14.07
C ASN A 244 3.17 -24.66 -12.88
N VAL A 245 4.44 -25.09 -12.89
CA VAL A 245 5.09 -25.77 -11.76
C VAL A 245 5.84 -24.77 -10.88
N GLN A 246 5.64 -24.87 -9.57
CA GLN A 246 6.22 -23.96 -8.58
C GLN A 246 7.76 -23.83 -8.70
N GLY A 247 8.25 -22.60 -8.90
CA GLY A 247 9.66 -22.33 -9.15
C GLY A 247 9.99 -20.85 -9.39
N PRO A 248 11.22 -20.53 -9.82
CA PRO A 248 11.64 -19.16 -10.11
C PRO A 248 10.87 -18.61 -11.32
N GLY A 249 10.15 -17.52 -11.11
CA GLY A 249 9.40 -16.80 -12.15
C GLY A 249 10.30 -16.06 -13.15
N ALA A 250 9.69 -15.42 -14.15
CA ALA A 250 10.43 -14.51 -15.04
C ALA A 250 10.86 -13.24 -14.29
N ARG A 251 12.04 -12.69 -14.62
CA ARG A 251 12.40 -11.33 -14.17
C ARG A 251 11.42 -10.33 -14.79
N GLY A 252 11.02 -9.32 -14.03
CA GLY A 252 10.05 -8.31 -14.48
C GLY A 252 8.58 -8.78 -14.49
N ASP A 253 8.28 -10.03 -14.11
CA ASP A 253 6.95 -10.38 -13.59
C ASP A 253 6.79 -9.68 -12.23
N VAL A 254 5.98 -8.64 -12.19
CA VAL A 254 5.69 -7.86 -10.98
C VAL A 254 4.40 -8.31 -10.29
N GLN A 255 3.88 -9.49 -10.67
CA GLN A 255 2.63 -10.09 -10.20
C GLN A 255 1.41 -9.15 -10.23
N ALA A 256 1.38 -8.19 -11.14
CA ALA A 256 0.26 -7.28 -11.33
C ALA A 256 -0.91 -7.94 -12.09
N ARG A 257 -2.09 -7.32 -12.00
CA ARG A 257 -3.38 -7.80 -12.54
C ARG A 257 -4.07 -6.70 -13.35
N LEU A 258 -4.77 -7.07 -14.41
CA LEU A 258 -5.64 -6.13 -15.12
C LEU A 258 -6.87 -5.81 -14.24
N ALA A 259 -7.36 -4.58 -14.28
CA ALA A 259 -8.52 -4.17 -13.48
C ALA A 259 -9.85 -4.46 -14.21
N PRO A 260 -10.93 -4.83 -13.51
CA PRO A 260 -12.27 -4.88 -14.09
C PRO A 260 -12.75 -3.50 -14.55
N PHE A 261 -13.57 -3.49 -15.60
CA PHE A 261 -14.27 -2.30 -16.06
C PHE A 261 -15.59 -2.16 -15.28
N GLU A 262 -15.55 -1.47 -14.13
CA GLU A 262 -16.74 -1.08 -13.37
C GLU A 262 -17.56 -0.04 -14.17
N VAL A 263 -18.51 -0.48 -15.00
CA VAL A 263 -19.25 0.40 -15.94
C VAL A 263 -19.95 1.57 -15.22
N GLY A 264 -20.54 1.33 -14.06
CA GLY A 264 -21.16 2.37 -13.20
C GLY A 264 -20.19 3.34 -12.53
N ALA A 265 -18.87 3.21 -12.73
CA ALA A 265 -17.87 4.21 -12.34
C ALA A 265 -17.54 5.20 -13.49
N PHE A 266 -18.03 4.94 -14.70
CA PHE A 266 -17.70 5.69 -15.90
C PHE A 266 -18.81 6.66 -16.33
N GLN A 267 -18.41 7.76 -16.93
CA GLN A 267 -19.29 8.70 -17.63
C GLN A 267 -19.26 8.44 -19.14
N PHE A 268 -20.37 8.72 -19.81
CA PHE A 268 -20.58 8.45 -21.24
C PHE A 268 -21.09 9.71 -21.93
N SER A 269 -20.76 9.86 -23.21
CA SER A 269 -21.24 11.00 -24.00
C SER A 269 -22.71 10.80 -24.38
N THR A 270 -23.42 11.89 -24.65
CA THR A 270 -24.77 11.85 -25.24
C THR A 270 -24.76 11.73 -26.77
N LYS A 271 -23.57 11.75 -27.39
CA LYS A 271 -23.37 11.53 -28.82
C LYS A 271 -23.58 10.05 -29.18
N SER A 272 -24.30 9.80 -30.28
CA SER A 272 -24.41 8.44 -30.83
C SER A 272 -23.04 7.88 -31.24
N GLY A 273 -22.88 6.57 -31.11
CA GLY A 273 -21.62 5.84 -31.06
C GLY A 273 -20.97 5.79 -29.67
N PHE A 274 -21.36 6.68 -28.75
CA PHE A 274 -20.64 6.94 -27.50
C PHE A 274 -21.53 6.99 -26.24
N THR A 275 -22.83 6.70 -26.37
CA THR A 275 -23.70 6.51 -25.21
C THR A 275 -23.38 5.22 -24.48
N ARG A 276 -23.72 5.12 -23.19
CA ARG A 276 -23.51 3.91 -22.38
C ARG A 276 -24.05 2.65 -23.07
N PHE A 277 -25.26 2.73 -23.62
CA PHE A 277 -25.93 1.62 -24.30
C PHE A 277 -25.14 1.12 -25.53
N GLU A 278 -24.61 2.03 -26.34
CA GLU A 278 -23.79 1.68 -27.51
C GLU A 278 -22.40 1.15 -27.11
N GLN A 279 -21.87 1.61 -25.97
CA GLN A 279 -20.55 1.25 -25.45
C GLN A 279 -20.55 -0.05 -24.61
N GLU A 280 -21.66 -0.44 -23.99
CA GLU A 280 -21.71 -1.55 -23.02
C GLU A 280 -21.34 -2.92 -23.63
N ALA A 281 -21.71 -3.19 -24.88
CA ALA A 281 -21.32 -4.43 -25.56
C ALA A 281 -19.78 -4.53 -25.73
N ALA A 282 -19.11 -3.41 -26.00
CA ALA A 282 -17.67 -3.35 -26.09
C ALA A 282 -17.00 -3.39 -24.71
N LEU A 283 -17.57 -2.74 -23.69
CA LEU A 283 -17.10 -2.82 -22.29
C LEU A 283 -17.25 -4.23 -21.70
N LYS A 284 -18.33 -4.94 -22.01
CA LYS A 284 -18.49 -6.36 -21.71
C LYS A 284 -17.37 -7.18 -22.35
N LYS A 285 -17.03 -6.91 -23.61
CA LYS A 285 -15.91 -7.57 -24.27
C LYS A 285 -14.55 -7.21 -23.65
N MET A 286 -14.35 -5.98 -23.16
CA MET A 286 -13.17 -5.63 -22.36
C MET A 286 -13.09 -6.46 -21.08
N ASN A 287 -14.22 -6.59 -20.36
CA ASN A 287 -14.32 -7.41 -19.15
C ASN A 287 -14.07 -8.91 -19.42
N GLU A 288 -14.53 -9.47 -20.55
CA GLU A 288 -14.14 -10.81 -20.99
C GLU A 288 -12.62 -10.92 -21.19
N LEU A 289 -11.99 -9.95 -21.87
CA LEU A 289 -10.53 -9.95 -22.06
C LEU A 289 -9.77 -9.87 -20.74
N VAL A 290 -10.23 -9.07 -19.78
CA VAL A 290 -9.65 -9.00 -18.42
C VAL A 290 -9.80 -10.36 -17.72
N LEU A 291 -10.99 -10.97 -17.76
CA LEU A 291 -11.27 -12.27 -17.16
C LEU A 291 -10.40 -13.40 -17.75
N CYS A 292 -10.03 -13.32 -19.03
CA CYS A 292 -9.08 -14.24 -19.65
C CYS A 292 -7.65 -14.14 -19.09
N THR A 293 -7.29 -13.06 -18.40
CA THR A 293 -5.97 -12.91 -17.72
C THR A 293 -5.97 -13.44 -16.30
N TYR A 294 -7.14 -13.75 -15.73
CA TYR A 294 -7.27 -14.19 -14.34
C TYR A 294 -7.17 -15.71 -14.21
N PRO A 295 -6.35 -16.24 -13.30
CA PRO A 295 -6.35 -17.67 -13.01
C PRO A 295 -7.65 -18.09 -12.29
N LEU A 296 -7.92 -19.39 -12.22
CA LEU A 296 -8.94 -19.99 -11.37
C LEU A 296 -8.38 -20.21 -9.95
N SER A 297 -9.23 -20.06 -8.93
CA SER A 297 -8.87 -20.38 -7.54
C SER A 297 -8.67 -21.90 -7.38
N MET A 298 -7.71 -22.30 -6.56
CA MET A 298 -7.54 -23.72 -6.17
C MET A 298 -8.80 -24.31 -5.50
N SER A 299 -9.69 -23.47 -4.95
CA SER A 299 -10.97 -23.89 -4.36
C SER A 299 -12.09 -24.12 -5.38
N GLN A 300 -11.91 -23.73 -6.64
CA GLN A 300 -12.86 -23.97 -7.74
C GLN A 300 -12.15 -24.49 -9.01
N PRO A 301 -11.63 -25.74 -8.97
CA PRO A 301 -11.15 -26.43 -10.18
C PRO A 301 -12.30 -26.61 -11.19
N SER A 302 -11.94 -26.81 -12.46
CA SER A 302 -12.80 -26.52 -13.62
C SER A 302 -14.12 -27.31 -13.71
N GLY A 303 -15.22 -26.62 -13.40
CA GLY A 303 -16.59 -26.97 -13.82
C GLY A 303 -17.31 -25.86 -14.61
N VAL A 304 -16.68 -24.70 -14.75
CA VAL A 304 -17.27 -23.47 -15.32
C VAL A 304 -16.51 -23.05 -16.58
N SER A 305 -17.07 -23.34 -17.75
CA SER A 305 -16.42 -23.07 -19.04
C SER A 305 -17.37 -22.60 -20.15
N SER A 306 -18.17 -21.57 -19.86
CA SER A 306 -18.97 -20.81 -20.84
C SER A 306 -18.34 -19.47 -21.25
N ASN A 307 -17.18 -19.11 -20.67
CA ASN A 307 -16.43 -17.89 -20.99
C ASN A 307 -15.58 -18.07 -22.27
N THR A 308 -15.26 -16.99 -23.00
CA THR A 308 -14.66 -17.04 -24.36
C THR A 308 -13.18 -17.43 -24.44
N CYS A 309 -12.64 -18.03 -23.38
CA CYS A 309 -11.22 -18.39 -23.21
C CYS A 309 -11.02 -19.40 -22.08
N THR A 310 -10.02 -20.27 -22.22
CA THR A 310 -9.53 -21.13 -21.15
C THR A 310 -8.72 -20.30 -20.16
N ARG A 311 -9.14 -20.29 -18.88
CA ARG A 311 -8.34 -19.78 -17.75
C ARG A 311 -7.46 -20.91 -17.22
N ARG A 312 -6.25 -20.59 -16.74
CA ARG A 312 -5.38 -21.55 -16.04
C ARG A 312 -5.71 -21.59 -14.55
N ASP A 313 -5.32 -22.64 -13.85
CA ASP A 313 -5.37 -22.65 -12.38
C ASP A 313 -4.28 -21.74 -11.79
N ALA A 314 -4.52 -21.20 -10.60
CA ALA A 314 -3.51 -20.49 -9.80
C ALA A 314 -2.62 -21.50 -9.06
N VAL A 315 -1.30 -21.27 -9.00
CA VAL A 315 -0.46 -22.01 -8.04
C VAL A 315 -0.63 -21.43 -6.64
N ALA A 316 -0.31 -22.20 -5.60
CA ALA A 316 -0.59 -21.83 -4.21
C ALA A 316 0.05 -20.51 -3.74
N SER A 317 1.14 -20.08 -4.37
CA SER A 317 1.81 -18.80 -4.07
C SER A 317 1.30 -17.61 -4.89
N GLU A 318 0.36 -17.80 -5.82
CA GLU A 318 -0.20 -16.74 -6.68
C GLU A 318 -1.55 -16.21 -6.18
N TRP A 319 -1.95 -15.03 -6.66
CA TRP A 319 -3.29 -14.48 -6.45
C TRP A 319 -4.36 -15.38 -7.07
N GLN A 320 -5.40 -15.70 -6.29
CA GLN A 320 -6.38 -16.75 -6.60
C GLN A 320 -7.51 -16.32 -7.56
N GLY A 321 -7.40 -15.14 -8.20
CA GLY A 321 -8.34 -14.72 -9.23
C GLY A 321 -9.68 -14.16 -8.74
N THR A 322 -9.82 -13.80 -7.46
CA THR A 322 -11.11 -13.46 -6.82
C THR A 322 -11.84 -12.25 -7.43
N ALA A 323 -11.14 -11.33 -8.10
CA ALA A 323 -11.78 -10.27 -8.88
C ALA A 323 -12.62 -10.78 -10.08
N ALA A 324 -12.47 -12.05 -10.47
CA ALA A 324 -13.32 -12.70 -11.47
C ALA A 324 -14.80 -12.64 -11.08
N ASP A 325 -15.11 -12.84 -9.79
CA ASP A 325 -16.47 -12.96 -9.29
C ASP A 325 -17.23 -11.62 -9.41
N LEU A 326 -16.52 -10.48 -9.35
CA LEU A 326 -17.10 -9.17 -9.65
C LEU A 326 -17.57 -9.10 -11.11
N ILE A 327 -16.72 -9.51 -12.05
CA ILE A 327 -17.05 -9.49 -13.49
C ILE A 327 -18.20 -10.46 -13.77
N ILE A 328 -18.09 -11.70 -13.30
CA ILE A 328 -19.04 -12.78 -13.55
C ILE A 328 -20.44 -12.40 -13.03
N ASN A 329 -20.55 -12.03 -11.75
CA ASN A 329 -21.85 -11.74 -11.15
C ASN A 329 -22.44 -10.39 -11.61
N ALA A 330 -21.62 -9.40 -11.96
CA ALA A 330 -22.14 -8.14 -12.51
C ALA A 330 -22.78 -8.31 -13.91
N TYR A 331 -22.47 -9.37 -14.65
CA TYR A 331 -23.20 -9.77 -15.86
C TYR A 331 -24.17 -10.95 -15.63
N GLY A 332 -24.55 -11.23 -14.38
CA GLY A 332 -25.58 -12.21 -14.04
C GLY A 332 -25.14 -13.68 -14.03
N GLY A 333 -23.83 -13.96 -13.97
CA GLY A 333 -23.28 -15.31 -13.81
C GLY A 333 -22.39 -15.77 -14.97
N ASP A 334 -22.14 -17.08 -15.02
CA ASP A 334 -21.13 -17.68 -15.89
C ASP A 334 -21.47 -17.60 -17.38
N GLY A 335 -20.47 -17.24 -18.20
CA GLY A 335 -20.68 -16.91 -19.61
C GLY A 335 -21.23 -15.50 -19.82
N LEU A 336 -21.40 -14.74 -18.73
CA LEU A 336 -21.85 -13.35 -18.71
C LEU A 336 -23.21 -13.19 -19.44
N PRO A 337 -24.31 -13.83 -18.99
CA PRO A 337 -25.56 -13.88 -19.74
C PRO A 337 -26.22 -12.51 -19.97
N ALA A 338 -26.05 -11.53 -19.08
CA ALA A 338 -26.60 -10.18 -19.25
C ALA A 338 -25.86 -9.39 -20.35
N ALA A 339 -26.59 -8.54 -21.08
CA ALA A 339 -26.00 -7.60 -22.03
C ALA A 339 -25.38 -6.37 -21.34
N ALA A 340 -26.05 -5.85 -20.31
CA ALA A 340 -25.66 -4.70 -19.51
C ALA A 340 -24.91 -5.11 -18.22
N TYR A 341 -24.17 -4.17 -17.63
CA TYR A 341 -23.45 -4.37 -16.37
C TYR A 341 -24.31 -3.93 -15.16
N SER A 342 -24.33 -4.73 -14.10
CA SER A 342 -25.02 -4.41 -12.85
C SER A 342 -24.18 -3.50 -11.95
N ASP A 343 -24.45 -2.19 -12.00
CA ASP A 343 -23.81 -1.17 -11.16
C ASP A 343 -24.00 -1.40 -9.64
N THR A 344 -25.02 -2.17 -9.27
CA THR A 344 -25.41 -2.44 -7.88
C THR A 344 -24.88 -3.77 -7.33
N PHE A 345 -24.03 -4.49 -8.08
CA PHE A 345 -23.49 -5.77 -7.60
C PHE A 345 -22.63 -5.62 -6.32
N MET A 346 -22.90 -6.51 -5.37
CA MET A 346 -22.26 -6.65 -4.07
C MET A 346 -22.10 -8.15 -3.76
N PRO A 347 -20.94 -8.62 -3.26
CA PRO A 347 -20.78 -10.01 -2.86
C PRO A 347 -21.79 -10.40 -1.76
N PRO A 348 -22.42 -11.59 -1.81
CA PRO A 348 -23.53 -11.96 -0.92
C PRO A 348 -23.21 -11.83 0.58
N ASP A 349 -21.97 -12.10 0.97
CA ASP A 349 -21.52 -12.03 2.36
C ASP A 349 -21.77 -10.66 3.00
N TRP A 350 -21.54 -9.57 2.27
CA TRP A 350 -21.74 -8.21 2.79
C TRP A 350 -23.20 -7.92 3.16
N SER A 351 -24.15 -8.55 2.46
CA SER A 351 -25.58 -8.54 2.84
C SER A 351 -25.88 -9.46 4.02
N THR A 352 -25.37 -10.70 4.05
CA THR A 352 -25.67 -11.66 5.13
C THR A 352 -25.04 -11.27 6.47
N SER A 353 -23.88 -10.61 6.45
CA SER A 353 -23.23 -9.99 7.60
C SER A 353 -23.87 -8.66 8.04
N GLY A 354 -24.93 -8.20 7.35
CA GLY A 354 -25.67 -6.97 7.69
C GLY A 354 -24.92 -5.66 7.35
N GLN A 355 -23.88 -5.72 6.52
CA GLN A 355 -22.95 -4.62 6.26
C GLN A 355 -23.16 -3.93 4.91
N THR A 356 -24.33 -4.08 4.29
CA THR A 356 -24.71 -3.46 3.01
C THR A 356 -24.36 -1.96 2.95
N ALA A 357 -24.68 -1.19 3.99
CA ALA A 357 -24.40 0.25 4.03
C ALA A 357 -22.89 0.55 4.12
N LEU A 358 -22.11 -0.26 4.84
CA LEU A 358 -20.65 -0.15 4.89
C LEU A 358 -20.02 -0.47 3.53
N TYR A 359 -20.52 -1.50 2.84
CA TYR A 359 -20.05 -1.84 1.50
C TYR A 359 -20.35 -0.72 0.49
N GLN A 360 -21.60 -0.24 0.47
CA GLN A 360 -22.08 0.76 -0.49
C GLN A 360 -21.49 2.15 -0.24
N ASN A 361 -21.29 2.55 1.02
CA ASN A 361 -20.77 3.88 1.35
C ASN A 361 -19.24 3.96 1.36
N VAL A 362 -18.53 2.86 1.67
CA VAL A 362 -17.07 2.86 1.90
C VAL A 362 -16.34 1.93 0.94
N VAL A 363 -16.67 0.63 0.95
CA VAL A 363 -15.80 -0.36 0.31
C VAL A 363 -15.88 -0.29 -1.21
N ALA A 364 -17.08 -0.31 -1.80
CA ALA A 364 -17.26 -0.25 -3.25
C ALA A 364 -16.82 1.09 -3.87
N PRO A 365 -17.09 2.28 -3.27
CA PRO A 365 -16.63 3.54 -3.84
C PRO A 365 -15.13 3.81 -3.65
N SER A 366 -14.51 3.28 -2.57
CA SER A 366 -13.22 3.80 -2.10
C SER A 366 -12.12 2.79 -1.79
N CYS A 367 -12.40 1.49 -1.69
CA CYS A 367 -11.38 0.48 -1.38
C CYS A 367 -11.28 -0.61 -2.46
N ARG A 368 -12.44 -1.12 -2.90
CA ARG A 368 -12.63 -2.34 -3.70
C ARG A 368 -11.72 -2.44 -4.91
N ALA A 369 -11.73 -1.44 -5.78
CA ALA A 369 -11.08 -1.50 -7.10
C ALA A 369 -9.56 -1.76 -7.01
N CYS A 370 -8.87 -1.13 -6.06
CA CYS A 370 -7.45 -1.37 -5.82
C CYS A 370 -7.20 -2.64 -5.00
N HIS A 371 -8.06 -2.95 -4.03
CA HIS A 371 -7.86 -4.06 -3.10
C HIS A 371 -8.05 -5.44 -3.75
N MET A 372 -9.05 -5.63 -4.60
CA MET A 372 -9.32 -6.95 -5.23
C MET A 372 -8.17 -7.50 -6.08
N LEU A 373 -7.24 -6.62 -6.52
CA LEU A 373 -6.08 -6.97 -7.33
C LEU A 373 -4.83 -7.28 -6.50
N ARG A 374 -4.89 -7.11 -5.16
CA ARG A 374 -3.79 -7.32 -4.22
C ARG A 374 -3.78 -8.76 -3.70
N GLY A 375 -2.66 -9.13 -3.06
CA GLY A 375 -2.55 -10.37 -2.29
C GLY A 375 -1.98 -11.56 -3.08
N SER A 376 -2.02 -12.72 -2.43
CA SER A 376 -1.61 -14.03 -2.96
C SER A 376 -2.41 -15.15 -2.30
N GLY A 377 -2.22 -16.42 -2.67
CA GLY A 377 -2.90 -17.55 -2.05
C GLY A 377 -2.60 -17.73 -0.55
N ALA A 378 -1.52 -17.12 -0.05
CA ALA A 378 -1.17 -17.07 1.37
C ALA A 378 -1.62 -15.76 2.07
N GLN A 379 -2.26 -14.84 1.34
CA GLN A 379 -2.79 -13.56 1.84
C GLN A 379 -3.85 -13.03 0.85
N SER A 380 -5.00 -13.72 0.76
CA SER A 380 -6.14 -13.34 -0.10
C SER A 380 -7.13 -12.41 0.61
N ASP A 381 -7.06 -12.34 1.94
CA ASP A 381 -7.87 -11.50 2.83
C ASP A 381 -7.80 -9.99 2.50
N ILE A 382 -6.71 -9.53 1.88
CA ILE A 382 -6.56 -8.14 1.47
C ILE A 382 -7.50 -7.72 0.32
N ASP A 383 -8.21 -8.67 -0.30
CA ASP A 383 -9.12 -8.43 -1.43
C ASP A 383 -10.46 -7.78 -1.04
N LEU A 384 -10.82 -7.81 0.25
CA LEU A 384 -12.07 -7.26 0.83
C LEU A 384 -13.36 -7.87 0.23
N SER A 385 -13.30 -9.09 -0.30
CA SER A 385 -14.46 -9.81 -0.89
C SER A 385 -15.55 -10.11 0.14
N THR A 386 -15.19 -10.35 1.40
CA THR A 386 -16.10 -10.55 2.54
C THR A 386 -15.99 -9.41 3.57
N PHE A 387 -16.97 -9.29 4.45
CA PHE A 387 -16.87 -8.43 5.63
C PHE A 387 -15.76 -8.91 6.56
N ASP A 388 -15.59 -10.22 6.75
CA ASP A 388 -14.49 -10.81 7.55
C ASP A 388 -13.11 -10.33 7.11
N HIS A 389 -12.86 -10.36 5.79
CA HIS A 389 -11.65 -9.82 5.16
C HIS A 389 -11.43 -8.33 5.49
N PHE A 390 -12.49 -7.52 5.53
CA PHE A 390 -12.41 -6.10 5.87
C PHE A 390 -12.23 -5.84 7.38
N GLN A 391 -13.00 -6.54 8.22
CA GLN A 391 -13.02 -6.27 9.65
C GLN A 391 -11.74 -6.73 10.38
N GLY A 392 -10.97 -7.65 9.80
CA GLY A 392 -9.63 -8.02 10.27
C GLY A 392 -8.61 -6.87 10.23
N TYR A 393 -8.88 -5.82 9.45
CA TYR A 393 -8.05 -4.60 9.41
C TYR A 393 -8.58 -3.46 10.32
N ALA A 394 -9.57 -3.76 11.15
CA ALA A 394 -10.22 -2.86 12.11
C ALA A 394 -10.38 -3.55 13.49
N ILE A 395 -9.29 -4.09 14.02
CA ILE A 395 -9.23 -4.72 15.35
C ILE A 395 -8.51 -3.77 16.32
N PHE A 396 -9.15 -3.50 17.46
CA PHE A 396 -8.62 -2.61 18.50
C PHE A 396 -7.91 -3.41 19.60
N PRO A 397 -6.59 -3.28 19.79
CA PRO A 397 -5.82 -4.07 20.76
C PRO A 397 -5.94 -3.56 22.21
N GLY A 398 -6.91 -2.69 22.51
CA GLY A 398 -7.06 -2.06 23.82
C GLY A 398 -6.23 -0.77 24.00
N ALA A 399 -6.25 -0.22 25.21
CA ALA A 399 -5.62 1.05 25.57
C ALA A 399 -4.51 0.94 26.64
N GLU A 400 -4.26 -0.26 27.17
CA GLU A 400 -3.27 -0.48 28.21
C GLU A 400 -1.84 -0.57 27.65
N TYR A 401 -0.85 -0.42 28.54
CA TYR A 401 0.59 -0.44 28.21
C TYR A 401 1.35 -1.27 29.26
N PRO A 402 2.43 -1.99 28.91
CA PRO A 402 3.08 -2.07 27.60
C PRO A 402 2.22 -2.68 26.49
N LYS A 403 2.45 -2.30 25.22
CA LYS A 403 1.61 -2.74 24.10
C LYS A 403 1.96 -4.15 23.64
N VAL A 404 0.99 -5.05 23.81
CA VAL A 404 1.04 -6.48 23.45
C VAL A 404 0.68 -6.75 21.98
N GLN A 405 0.02 -5.81 21.29
CA GLN A 405 -0.28 -5.92 19.84
C GLN A 405 -0.14 -4.55 19.16
N MET A 406 0.46 -4.51 17.96
CA MET A 406 0.78 -3.27 17.23
C MET A 406 0.38 -3.30 15.74
N PHE A 407 -0.52 -4.21 15.33
CA PHE A 407 -0.58 -4.64 13.92
C PHE A 407 -1.95 -4.47 13.25
N ASP A 408 -2.97 -4.07 14.00
CA ASP A 408 -4.35 -4.49 13.70
C ASP A 408 -5.35 -3.33 13.48
N ASP A 409 -4.91 -2.08 13.70
CA ASP A 409 -5.72 -0.87 13.54
C ASP A 409 -5.61 -0.20 12.16
N ARG A 410 -5.11 -0.93 11.15
CA ARG A 410 -4.71 -0.39 9.83
C ARG A 410 -5.74 0.54 9.20
N ILE A 411 -7.04 0.24 9.26
CA ILE A 411 -8.09 1.09 8.67
C ILE A 411 -8.11 2.48 9.33
N LYS A 412 -8.02 2.55 10.67
CA LYS A 412 -7.89 3.83 11.37
C LYS A 412 -6.56 4.50 11.01
N THR A 413 -5.46 3.77 11.14
CA THR A 413 -4.10 4.28 10.98
C THR A 413 -3.84 4.85 9.57
N HIS A 414 -4.39 4.26 8.51
CA HIS A 414 -4.20 4.74 7.14
C HIS A 414 -5.26 5.74 6.67
N VAL A 415 -6.55 5.55 7.01
CA VAL A 415 -7.64 6.43 6.56
C VAL A 415 -7.81 7.63 7.49
N ILE A 416 -8.08 7.37 8.77
CA ILE A 416 -8.45 8.40 9.77
C ILE A 416 -7.24 9.19 10.26
N ASP A 417 -6.09 8.55 10.41
CA ASP A 417 -4.92 9.14 11.05
C ASP A 417 -3.93 9.72 10.03
N ARG A 418 -3.36 8.88 9.15
CA ARG A 418 -2.38 9.32 8.14
C ARG A 418 -2.98 10.05 6.95
N GLY A 419 -4.21 9.72 6.55
CA GLY A 419 -4.79 10.22 5.30
C GLY A 419 -4.05 9.73 4.05
N ASN A 420 -3.36 8.59 4.12
CA ASN A 420 -2.70 7.96 2.98
C ASN A 420 -3.52 6.81 2.36
N MET A 421 -4.77 6.64 2.81
CA MET A 421 -5.81 5.86 2.12
C MET A 421 -7.13 6.64 2.12
N PRO A 422 -7.96 6.55 1.05
CA PRO A 422 -7.72 5.85 -0.21
C PRO A 422 -6.56 6.43 -1.04
N LEU A 423 -5.80 5.58 -1.73
CA LEU A 423 -4.63 5.99 -2.51
C LEU A 423 -5.00 6.45 -3.95
N ALA A 424 -6.19 7.02 -4.12
CA ALA A 424 -6.73 7.54 -5.38
C ALA A 424 -7.39 8.93 -5.13
N LYS A 425 -6.92 10.00 -5.78
CA LYS A 425 -7.17 11.39 -5.34
C LYS A 425 -8.64 11.77 -5.42
N ILE A 426 -9.29 11.52 -6.57
CA ILE A 426 -10.70 11.85 -6.78
C ILE A 426 -11.56 11.08 -5.77
N VAL A 427 -11.24 9.82 -5.53
CA VAL A 427 -11.87 8.97 -4.51
C VAL A 427 -11.61 9.47 -3.08
N TYR A 428 -10.40 9.96 -2.74
CA TYR A 428 -10.08 10.52 -1.42
C TYR A 428 -10.86 11.81 -1.16
N ASP A 429 -10.83 12.76 -2.11
CA ASP A 429 -11.57 14.01 -2.03
C ASP A 429 -13.08 13.76 -1.96
N THR A 430 -13.58 12.77 -2.69
CA THR A 430 -14.98 12.32 -2.61
C THR A 430 -15.27 11.71 -1.23
N PHE A 431 -14.43 10.79 -0.74
CA PHE A 431 -14.59 10.13 0.56
C PHE A 431 -14.71 11.17 1.69
N TRP A 432 -13.85 12.19 1.70
CA TRP A 432 -13.82 13.23 2.73
C TRP A 432 -14.71 14.46 2.45
N SER A 433 -15.46 14.47 1.35
CA SER A 433 -16.38 15.57 1.02
C SER A 433 -17.52 15.72 2.04
N SER A 434 -18.04 16.93 2.19
CA SER A 434 -19.11 17.24 3.16
C SER A 434 -20.46 16.57 2.86
N THR A 435 -20.64 16.05 1.65
CA THR A 435 -21.82 15.29 1.20
C THR A 435 -21.62 13.77 1.29
N SER A 436 -20.43 13.29 1.64
CA SER A 436 -20.10 11.87 1.71
C SER A 436 -20.64 11.21 2.99
N PRO A 437 -21.33 10.05 2.89
CA PRO A 437 -21.67 9.25 4.07
C PRO A 437 -20.49 8.37 4.55
N ALA A 438 -19.39 8.30 3.78
CA ALA A 438 -18.32 7.32 3.98
C ALA A 438 -17.56 7.46 5.32
N PRO A 439 -17.12 8.67 5.75
CA PRO A 439 -16.38 8.83 7.01
C PRO A 439 -17.24 8.51 8.22
N GLN A 440 -18.52 8.91 8.21
CA GLN A 440 -19.48 8.66 9.29
C GLN A 440 -19.83 7.17 9.37
N THR A 441 -19.96 6.49 8.23
CA THR A 441 -20.19 5.04 8.17
C THR A 441 -18.97 4.29 8.73
N LEU A 442 -17.76 4.62 8.27
CA LEU A 442 -16.52 4.00 8.73
C LEU A 442 -16.24 4.26 10.22
N ALA A 443 -16.42 5.50 10.67
CA ALA A 443 -16.24 5.87 12.08
C ALA A 443 -17.20 5.12 13.01
N THR A 444 -18.41 4.79 12.55
CA THR A 444 -19.38 4.02 13.33
C THR A 444 -18.93 2.58 13.55
N LEU A 445 -18.33 1.93 12.53
CA LEU A 445 -17.67 0.63 12.72
C LEU A 445 -16.48 0.74 13.68
N LEU A 446 -15.61 1.72 13.49
CA LEU A 446 -14.41 1.86 14.33
C LEU A 446 -14.78 2.14 15.79
N GLN A 447 -15.83 2.92 16.06
CA GLN A 447 -16.35 3.12 17.42
C GLN A 447 -16.94 1.86 18.03
N SER A 448 -17.62 0.99 17.28
CA SER A 448 -18.13 -0.29 17.81
C SER A 448 -17.01 -1.29 18.13
N ARG A 449 -15.77 -0.98 17.76
CA ARG A 449 -14.54 -1.68 18.18
C ARG A 449 -13.83 -1.01 19.36
N GLY A 450 -14.32 0.14 19.85
CA GLY A 450 -13.68 0.90 20.92
C GLY A 450 -12.65 1.95 20.46
N PHE A 451 -12.46 2.16 19.15
CA PHE A 451 -11.57 3.22 18.68
C PHE A 451 -12.15 4.62 18.93
N THR A 452 -11.34 5.51 19.49
CA THR A 452 -11.63 6.95 19.52
C THR A 452 -11.36 7.56 18.14
N VAL A 453 -12.43 7.75 17.35
CA VAL A 453 -12.40 8.32 15.99
C VAL A 453 -13.38 9.49 15.79
N ARG A 454 -13.87 10.07 16.89
CA ARG A 454 -14.65 11.32 16.89
C ARG A 454 -14.09 12.30 17.92
N ASP A 455 -14.33 13.59 17.70
CA ASP A 455 -14.09 14.63 18.69
C ASP A 455 -15.24 14.73 19.72
N ALA A 456 -15.11 15.66 20.67
CA ALA A 456 -16.12 15.91 21.71
C ALA A 456 -17.44 16.50 21.18
N ALA A 457 -17.49 16.95 19.92
CA ALA A 457 -18.70 17.40 19.24
C ALA A 457 -19.32 16.32 18.33
N GLY A 458 -18.70 15.13 18.23
CA GLY A 458 -19.14 14.03 17.38
C GLY A 458 -18.71 14.14 15.91
N LYS A 459 -17.90 15.14 15.52
CA LYS A 459 -17.27 15.18 14.19
C LYS A 459 -16.33 13.98 14.07
N VAL A 460 -16.31 13.32 12.91
CA VAL A 460 -15.30 12.29 12.62
C VAL A 460 -13.91 12.95 12.61
N LEU A 461 -12.95 12.34 13.29
CA LEU A 461 -11.57 12.80 13.26
C LEU A 461 -11.01 12.65 11.83
N GLN A 462 -10.22 13.62 11.40
CA GLN A 462 -9.66 13.68 10.04
C GLN A 462 -8.13 13.75 10.09
N PRO A 463 -7.44 13.39 8.99
CA PRO A 463 -6.02 13.69 8.79
C PRO A 463 -5.75 15.21 8.88
N GLY A 464 -4.51 15.61 9.16
CA GLY A 464 -4.12 17.02 9.39
C GLY A 464 -4.04 17.42 10.86
N ARG A 465 -4.66 16.67 11.78
CA ARG A 465 -4.50 16.85 13.23
C ARG A 465 -3.17 16.26 13.72
N PRO A 466 -2.51 16.83 14.75
CA PRO A 466 -1.25 16.29 15.27
C PRO A 466 -1.46 14.90 15.90
N ILE A 467 -0.57 13.96 15.56
CA ILE A 467 -0.57 12.60 16.11
C ILE A 467 0.84 12.29 16.60
N ALA A 468 0.98 12.00 17.89
CA ALA A 468 2.22 11.55 18.47
C ALA A 468 2.49 10.08 18.10
N ASP A 469 3.67 9.82 17.56
CA ASP A 469 4.23 8.48 17.39
C ASP A 469 5.69 8.50 17.91
N PRO A 470 5.98 7.87 19.05
CA PRO A 470 7.31 7.76 19.64
C PRO A 470 8.10 6.54 19.12
N GLY A 471 7.55 5.83 18.13
CA GLY A 471 8.02 4.52 17.68
C GLY A 471 7.58 3.37 18.59
N PRO A 472 7.92 2.12 18.21
CA PRO A 472 7.52 0.92 18.95
C PRO A 472 8.32 0.70 20.25
N ASP A 473 7.62 0.13 21.23
CA ASP A 473 8.14 -0.42 22.49
C ASP A 473 9.30 -1.39 22.24
N ARG A 474 10.41 -1.23 22.96
CA ARG A 474 11.69 -1.90 22.65
C ARG A 474 12.66 -2.05 23.83
N THR A 475 13.65 -2.91 23.66
CA THR A 475 14.73 -3.15 24.64
C THR A 475 16.01 -2.40 24.26
N ILE A 476 16.67 -1.81 25.25
CA ILE A 476 17.86 -0.95 25.13
C ILE A 476 18.89 -1.27 26.23
N ASN A 477 20.15 -0.91 26.02
CA ASN A 477 21.17 -0.97 27.08
C ASN A 477 21.00 0.18 28.09
N GLN A 478 21.69 0.08 29.22
CA GLN A 478 21.93 1.21 30.11
C GLN A 478 22.72 2.33 29.41
N GLY A 479 22.53 3.56 29.88
CA GLY A 479 23.16 4.77 29.37
C GLY A 479 22.27 5.59 28.43
N PRO A 480 22.85 6.49 27.61
CA PRO A 480 22.10 7.38 26.75
C PRO A 480 21.53 6.66 25.51
N THR A 481 20.23 6.83 25.29
CA THR A 481 19.50 6.38 24.10
C THR A 481 18.78 7.57 23.47
N ILE A 482 19.01 7.78 22.16
CA ILE A 482 18.25 8.77 21.39
C ILE A 482 16.85 8.19 21.09
N LEU A 483 15.81 8.96 21.41
CA LEU A 483 14.43 8.69 20.98
C LEU A 483 14.15 9.45 19.70
N SER A 484 13.05 9.13 19.01
CA SER A 484 12.59 9.95 17.89
C SER A 484 11.08 10.11 17.91
N ALA A 485 10.63 11.33 17.65
CA ALA A 485 9.25 11.66 17.32
C ALA A 485 9.04 11.72 15.79
N GLY A 486 10.03 11.33 14.97
CA GLY A 486 10.00 11.49 13.51
C GLY A 486 8.90 10.72 12.77
N ALA A 487 8.23 9.77 13.42
CA ALA A 487 7.03 9.11 12.92
C ALA A 487 5.74 9.89 13.21
N SER A 488 5.79 10.91 14.06
CA SER A 488 4.65 11.75 14.43
C SER A 488 4.14 12.54 13.22
N LEU A 489 2.82 12.64 13.11
CA LEU A 489 2.15 13.18 11.93
C LEU A 489 1.60 14.57 12.23
N PHE A 490 1.66 15.45 11.22
CA PHE A 490 1.08 16.80 11.25
C PHE A 490 1.47 17.60 12.52
N ALA A 491 2.74 17.56 12.91
CA ALA A 491 3.27 18.20 14.11
C ALA A 491 4.61 18.89 13.83
N ASN A 492 4.92 19.94 14.61
CA ASN A 492 6.18 20.69 14.59
C ASN A 492 6.76 20.97 15.99
N ALA A 493 6.00 20.69 17.05
CA ALA A 493 6.42 20.78 18.44
C ALA A 493 6.11 19.49 19.20
N TYR A 494 6.96 19.17 20.17
CA TYR A 494 6.97 17.89 20.89
C TYR A 494 7.11 18.14 22.40
N ALA A 495 6.56 17.25 23.22
CA ALA A 495 6.76 17.24 24.66
C ALA A 495 6.90 15.79 25.15
N TRP A 496 8.11 15.43 25.57
CA TRP A 496 8.45 14.12 26.12
C TRP A 496 8.46 14.14 27.65
N SER A 497 7.98 13.07 28.26
CA SER A 497 7.88 12.91 29.71
C SER A 497 8.12 11.46 30.12
N ILE A 498 8.54 11.25 31.37
CA ILE A 498 8.64 9.92 32.00
C ILE A 498 7.38 9.73 32.86
N VAL A 499 6.65 8.66 32.62
CA VAL A 499 5.40 8.30 33.32
C VAL A 499 5.69 7.34 34.48
N SER A 500 6.60 6.38 34.28
CA SER A 500 7.06 5.45 35.32
C SER A 500 8.47 4.94 35.07
N SER A 501 9.10 4.45 36.14
CA SER A 501 10.45 3.87 36.16
C SER A 501 10.56 2.79 37.25
N PRO A 502 11.60 1.94 37.23
CA PRO A 502 11.89 1.01 38.31
C PRO A 502 12.11 1.73 39.66
N MET A 503 11.86 1.03 40.76
CA MET A 503 12.07 1.55 42.11
C MET A 503 13.54 1.90 42.35
N GLY A 504 13.82 3.12 42.83
CA GLY A 504 15.18 3.61 43.07
C GLY A 504 15.95 4.07 41.83
N ALA A 505 15.39 3.92 40.62
CA ALA A 505 15.99 4.46 39.41
C ALA A 505 15.89 5.99 39.36
N VAL A 506 16.92 6.65 38.81
CA VAL A 506 16.95 8.10 38.56
C VAL A 506 17.16 8.37 37.06
N PRO A 507 16.15 8.11 36.21
CA PRO A 507 16.27 8.36 34.77
C PRO A 507 16.19 9.85 34.45
N SER A 508 16.65 10.23 33.26
CA SER A 508 16.59 11.61 32.76
C SER A 508 16.24 11.69 31.27
N LEU A 509 15.70 12.84 30.86
CA LEU A 509 15.49 13.23 29.47
C LEU A 509 16.20 14.56 29.23
N THR A 510 17.15 14.60 28.28
CA THR A 510 17.72 15.87 27.80
C THR A 510 17.01 16.33 26.53
N SER A 511 16.87 17.65 26.38
CA SER A 511 16.11 18.29 25.30
C SER A 511 14.69 17.71 25.09
N PRO A 512 13.84 17.54 26.13
CA PRO A 512 12.56 16.83 26.05
C PRO A 512 11.50 17.48 25.14
N ASN A 513 11.77 18.67 24.58
CA ASN A 513 10.88 19.34 23.64
C ASN A 513 11.32 19.20 22.17
N SER A 514 12.38 18.43 21.90
CA SER A 514 12.90 18.22 20.55
C SER A 514 12.27 17.00 19.86
N ALA A 515 12.45 16.90 18.55
CA ALA A 515 12.08 15.71 17.78
C ALA A 515 12.95 14.48 18.12
N ASN A 516 14.13 14.67 18.72
CA ASN A 516 15.07 13.60 19.08
C ASN A 516 15.72 13.89 20.44
N PRO A 517 15.03 13.65 21.57
CA PRO A 517 15.60 13.81 22.91
C PRO A 517 16.50 12.61 23.25
N THR A 518 17.38 12.77 24.24
CA THR A 518 18.15 11.65 24.79
C THR A 518 17.57 11.23 26.13
N PHE A 519 17.07 10.01 26.19
CA PHE A 519 16.75 9.32 27.45
C PHE A 519 18.04 8.72 28.03
N SER A 520 18.19 8.72 29.35
CA SER A 520 19.32 8.07 30.02
C SER A 520 18.88 7.39 31.31
N ALA A 521 19.27 6.13 31.49
CA ALA A 521 18.98 5.31 32.66
C ALA A 521 20.09 4.28 32.92
N THR A 522 20.41 4.03 34.19
CA THR A 522 21.49 3.12 34.64
C THR A 522 20.98 2.04 35.59
N THR A 523 19.71 1.66 35.44
CA THR A 523 19.05 0.63 36.25
C THR A 523 18.21 -0.20 35.30
N ASP A 524 18.30 -1.51 35.41
CA ASP A 524 17.54 -2.40 34.53
C ASP A 524 16.06 -2.47 34.93
N GLY A 525 15.19 -2.69 33.95
CA GLY A 525 13.74 -2.77 34.13
C GLY A 525 12.94 -1.92 33.14
N VAL A 526 11.64 -1.84 33.37
CA VAL A 526 10.68 -1.18 32.48
C VAL A 526 10.52 0.30 32.83
N TYR A 527 10.68 1.16 31.84
CA TYR A 527 10.37 2.59 31.89
C TYR A 527 9.24 2.89 30.91
N VAL A 528 8.21 3.62 31.35
CA VAL A 528 7.16 4.09 30.45
C VAL A 528 7.35 5.59 30.23
N LEU A 529 7.59 5.96 28.98
CA LEU A 529 7.69 7.34 28.52
C LEU A 529 6.40 7.72 27.78
N GLN A 530 6.18 9.02 27.63
CA GLN A 530 5.04 9.57 26.92
C GLN A 530 5.42 10.80 26.11
N LEU A 531 4.94 10.81 24.86
CA LEU A 531 5.05 11.91 23.90
C LEU A 531 3.67 12.54 23.68
N VAL A 532 3.63 13.88 23.71
CA VAL A 532 2.54 14.68 23.13
C VAL A 532 3.13 15.49 21.97
N ALA A 533 2.43 15.50 20.84
CA ALA A 533 2.81 16.24 19.64
C ALA A 533 1.83 17.40 19.39
N SER A 534 2.30 18.48 18.75
CA SER A 534 1.49 19.67 18.46
C SER A 534 1.90 20.34 17.16
N ASN A 535 0.95 21.02 16.53
CA ASN A 535 1.14 21.90 15.37
C ASN A 535 0.95 23.40 15.72
N GLY A 536 0.87 23.74 17.01
CA GLY A 536 0.61 25.09 17.51
C GLY A 536 -0.87 25.50 17.59
N THR A 537 -1.79 24.77 16.94
CA THR A 537 -3.25 25.02 17.04
C THR A 537 -3.99 23.92 17.81
N ALA A 538 -3.46 22.70 17.80
CA ALA A 538 -3.98 21.54 18.51
C ALA A 538 -2.85 20.74 19.20
N GLN A 539 -3.21 19.83 20.08
CA GLN A 539 -2.33 18.82 20.67
C GLN A 539 -2.87 17.42 20.36
N SER A 540 -1.97 16.45 20.23
CA SER A 540 -2.34 15.05 20.06
C SER A 540 -2.89 14.46 21.36
N ALA A 541 -3.59 13.33 21.26
CA ALA A 541 -3.66 12.43 22.41
C ALA A 541 -2.22 11.99 22.80
N PRO A 542 -1.92 11.74 24.09
CA PRO A 542 -0.59 11.27 24.48
C PRO A 542 -0.33 9.85 23.99
N ALA A 543 0.80 9.63 23.32
CA ALA A 543 1.28 8.30 22.93
C ALA A 543 2.38 7.85 23.90
N ARG A 544 2.38 6.57 24.28
CA ARG A 544 3.37 6.00 25.20
C ARG A 544 4.40 5.13 24.48
N LEU A 545 5.56 5.00 25.10
CA LEU A 545 6.68 4.16 24.68
C LEU A 545 7.20 3.40 25.90
N ALA A 546 7.16 2.07 25.87
CA ALA A 546 7.83 1.24 26.85
C ALA A 546 9.28 0.98 26.42
N LEU A 547 10.23 1.36 27.27
CA LEU A 547 11.64 1.04 27.13
C LEU A 547 12.05 0.06 28.22
N VAL A 548 12.57 -1.09 27.81
CA VAL A 548 13.13 -2.08 28.73
C VAL A 548 14.64 -1.91 28.73
N VAL A 549 15.17 -1.38 29.82
CA VAL A 549 16.61 -1.22 30.03
C VAL A 549 17.17 -2.56 30.51
N ASN A 550 18.16 -3.09 29.80
CA ASN A 550 18.76 -4.39 30.09
C ASN A 550 20.28 -4.34 29.83
N SER A 551 21.07 -4.46 30.89
CA SER A 551 22.54 -4.52 30.84
C SER A 551 23.06 -5.81 30.20
N LEU A 552 22.26 -6.88 30.17
CA LEU A 552 22.60 -8.21 29.68
C LEU A 552 22.19 -8.46 28.21
N LEU A 553 21.87 -7.41 27.44
CA LEU A 553 21.64 -7.54 26.00
C LEU A 553 22.89 -8.12 25.31
N SER A 554 22.71 -9.27 24.66
CA SER A 554 23.78 -10.04 23.99
C SER A 554 24.49 -9.26 22.88
N ARG A 555 23.80 -8.31 22.25
CA ARG A 555 24.37 -7.34 21.31
C ARG A 555 23.69 -5.97 21.48
N PRO A 556 24.44 -4.87 21.70
CA PRO A 556 23.84 -3.54 21.82
C PRO A 556 23.13 -3.09 20.54
N PRO A 557 21.99 -2.37 20.60
CA PRO A 557 21.22 -1.94 19.43
C PRO A 557 22.06 -1.25 18.34
N GLY A 558 22.89 -0.28 18.73
CA GLY A 558 23.79 0.46 17.83
C GLY A 558 25.00 -0.33 17.32
N GLN A 559 25.06 -1.65 17.57
CA GLN A 559 26.07 -2.56 17.05
C GLN A 559 25.47 -3.72 16.23
N VAL A 560 24.14 -3.79 16.04
CA VAL A 560 23.51 -4.85 15.25
C VAL A 560 23.67 -4.57 13.75
N HIS A 561 24.17 -5.55 12.99
CA HIS A 561 24.41 -5.46 11.54
C HIS A 561 23.61 -6.51 10.77
N PHE A 562 23.61 -6.46 9.43
CA PHE A 562 22.89 -7.44 8.62
C PHE A 562 23.39 -8.87 8.87
N SER A 563 24.66 -9.06 9.22
CA SER A 563 25.20 -10.38 9.61
C SER A 563 24.48 -11.03 10.80
N ASP A 564 23.99 -10.27 11.79
CA ASP A 564 23.15 -10.80 12.86
C ASP A 564 21.79 -11.26 12.34
N ILE A 565 21.18 -10.42 11.50
CA ILE A 565 19.84 -10.62 10.95
C ILE A 565 19.81 -11.79 9.94
N LYS A 566 20.88 -11.96 9.17
CA LYS A 566 21.12 -13.12 8.30
C LYS A 566 21.10 -14.41 9.10
N ASN A 567 21.71 -14.46 10.29
CA ASN A 567 21.73 -15.67 11.12
C ASN A 567 20.32 -16.06 11.62
N VAL A 568 19.45 -15.09 11.92
CA VAL A 568 18.05 -15.35 12.29
C VAL A 568 17.29 -16.02 11.13
N PHE A 569 17.36 -15.44 9.93
CA PHE A 569 16.59 -15.91 8.77
C PHE A 569 17.21 -17.10 8.02
N ALA A 570 18.52 -17.33 8.15
CA ALA A 570 19.21 -18.52 7.64
C ALA A 570 19.05 -19.78 8.53
N SER A 571 18.37 -19.65 9.68
CA SER A 571 18.14 -20.77 10.60
C SER A 571 17.29 -21.89 9.96
N ALA A 572 17.62 -23.14 10.27
CA ALA A 572 17.00 -24.32 9.66
C ALA A 572 15.49 -24.41 9.87
N PHE A 573 14.96 -23.79 10.93
CA PHE A 573 13.52 -23.79 11.25
C PHE A 573 12.68 -23.07 10.18
N CYS A 574 13.14 -21.90 9.71
CA CYS A 574 12.45 -21.15 8.65
C CYS A 574 12.31 -21.97 7.37
N MET A 575 13.33 -22.73 7.01
CA MET A 575 13.33 -23.56 5.80
C MET A 575 12.44 -24.81 5.95
N GLY A 576 12.26 -25.33 7.16
CA GLY A 576 11.45 -26.54 7.41
C GLY A 576 9.95 -26.37 7.16
N CYS A 577 9.40 -25.18 7.39
CA CYS A 577 8.00 -24.86 7.10
C CYS A 577 7.77 -24.37 5.65
N HIS A 578 8.81 -23.82 5.02
CA HIS A 578 8.75 -23.39 3.63
C HIS A 578 9.04 -24.55 2.68
N LEU A 579 7.97 -25.20 2.20
CA LEU A 579 8.03 -26.31 1.25
C LEU A 579 7.63 -25.88 -0.17
N PRO A 580 8.26 -26.43 -1.23
CA PRO A 580 7.92 -26.10 -2.62
C PRO A 580 6.62 -26.78 -3.10
N THR A 581 6.17 -27.83 -2.42
CA THR A 581 4.89 -28.52 -2.63
C THR A 581 4.39 -29.11 -1.30
N PRO A 582 3.07 -29.28 -1.11
CA PRO A 582 2.53 -30.06 0.01
C PRO A 582 3.10 -31.48 0.00
N GLY A 583 3.66 -31.93 1.12
CA GLY A 583 4.28 -33.26 1.25
C GLY A 583 5.73 -33.38 0.78
N SER A 584 6.37 -32.28 0.31
CA SER A 584 7.83 -32.25 0.17
C SER A 584 8.52 -32.43 1.52
N SER A 585 9.64 -33.14 1.56
CA SER A 585 10.54 -33.20 2.73
C SER A 585 11.79 -32.33 2.58
N THR A 586 12.01 -31.72 1.40
CA THR A 586 13.14 -30.83 1.14
C THR A 586 12.82 -29.41 1.66
N PRO A 587 13.58 -28.89 2.64
CA PRO A 587 13.44 -27.51 3.10
C PRO A 587 13.79 -26.52 1.98
N THR A 588 13.01 -25.45 1.82
CA THR A 588 13.33 -24.36 0.88
C THR A 588 13.30 -22.99 1.59
N PRO A 589 14.00 -21.97 1.09
CA PRO A 589 14.00 -20.66 1.73
C PRO A 589 12.61 -19.98 1.60
N PRO A 590 12.30 -19.02 2.47
CA PRO A 590 11.22 -18.08 2.22
C PRO A 590 11.37 -17.42 0.83
N VAL A 591 10.25 -17.20 0.14
CA VAL A 591 10.14 -16.71 -1.26
C VAL A 591 11.07 -15.54 -1.63
N PHE A 592 11.37 -14.65 -0.68
CA PHE A 592 12.19 -13.46 -0.90
C PHE A 592 13.70 -13.68 -0.63
N PHE A 593 14.07 -14.79 0.01
CA PHE A 593 15.43 -15.05 0.50
C PHE A 593 16.16 -16.11 -0.34
N ALA A 594 15.52 -16.65 -1.38
CA ALA A 594 16.13 -17.61 -2.28
C ALA A 594 16.89 -16.93 -3.44
N ASP A 595 17.94 -17.58 -3.94
CA ASP A 595 18.63 -17.27 -5.20
C ASP A 595 17.74 -17.58 -6.43
N ASP A 596 18.23 -17.34 -7.66
CA ASP A 596 17.42 -17.59 -8.87
C ASP A 596 17.18 -19.09 -9.17
N GLN A 597 17.80 -20.00 -8.41
CA GLN A 597 17.67 -21.45 -8.52
C GLN A 597 16.70 -22.04 -7.48
N GLY A 598 16.45 -21.31 -6.38
CA GLY A 598 15.59 -21.69 -5.27
C GLY A 598 16.32 -22.07 -3.97
N ASN A 599 17.65 -21.90 -3.88
CA ASN A 599 18.43 -22.17 -2.67
C ASN A 599 18.58 -20.91 -1.81
N LEU A 600 18.99 -21.04 -0.54
CA LEU A 600 19.19 -19.87 0.32
C LEU A 600 20.30 -18.99 -0.24
N ARG A 601 20.01 -17.71 -0.43
CA ARG A 601 20.90 -16.75 -1.08
C ARG A 601 22.20 -16.57 -0.28
N THR A 602 23.31 -16.96 -0.89
CA THR A 602 24.65 -16.89 -0.27
C THR A 602 25.30 -15.51 -0.39
N ASP A 603 25.04 -14.80 -1.50
CA ASP A 603 25.48 -13.41 -1.72
C ASP A 603 24.85 -12.46 -0.70
N ASP A 604 25.71 -11.86 0.15
CA ASP A 604 25.32 -10.89 1.16
C ASP A 604 24.77 -9.58 0.59
N ALA A 605 25.21 -9.13 -0.59
CA ALA A 605 24.73 -7.89 -1.17
C ALA A 605 23.28 -8.02 -1.65
N ALA A 606 22.97 -9.05 -2.44
CA ALA A 606 21.61 -9.34 -2.87
C ALA A 606 20.70 -9.80 -1.72
N PHE A 607 21.21 -10.50 -0.70
CA PHE A 607 20.40 -10.91 0.46
C PHE A 607 20.08 -9.72 1.39
N TYR A 608 21.04 -8.83 1.62
CA TYR A 608 20.81 -7.56 2.31
C TYR A 608 19.76 -6.71 1.58
N ALA A 609 19.87 -6.57 0.25
CA ALA A 609 18.90 -5.83 -0.56
C ALA A 609 17.48 -6.40 -0.42
N GLU A 610 17.31 -7.72 -0.61
CA GLU A 610 16.01 -8.38 -0.47
C GLU A 610 15.44 -8.30 0.96
N ILE A 611 16.24 -8.53 2.01
CA ILE A 611 15.79 -8.42 3.41
C ILE A 611 15.40 -6.98 3.75
N ARG A 612 16.27 -6.00 3.45
CA ARG A 612 16.03 -4.58 3.75
C ARG A 612 14.79 -4.07 3.00
N SER A 613 14.46 -4.65 1.86
CA SER A 613 13.25 -4.32 1.09
C SER A 613 11.91 -4.72 1.73
N ARG A 614 11.98 -5.48 2.85
CA ARG A 614 10.84 -5.93 3.66
C ARG A 614 10.69 -5.15 4.98
N ILE A 615 11.40 -4.03 5.10
CA ILE A 615 11.20 -3.01 6.14
C ILE A 615 10.23 -1.96 5.60
N ASN A 616 9.37 -1.42 6.46
CA ASN A 616 8.64 -0.19 6.18
C ASN A 616 9.18 0.95 7.06
N PHE A 617 9.94 1.87 6.47
CA PHE A 617 10.54 3.00 7.18
C PHE A 617 9.54 4.10 7.56
N THR A 618 8.30 4.06 7.03
CA THR A 618 7.20 4.97 7.44
C THR A 618 6.33 4.38 8.56
N ASP A 619 6.46 3.08 8.82
CA ASP A 619 5.74 2.35 9.87
C ASP A 619 6.55 1.09 10.23
N LEU A 620 7.44 1.22 11.21
CA LEU A 620 8.41 0.18 11.54
C LEU A 620 7.70 -1.12 11.96
N ALA A 621 6.60 -1.02 12.71
CA ALA A 621 5.80 -2.16 13.16
C ALA A 621 5.05 -2.85 12.01
N ALA A 622 4.63 -2.10 10.97
CA ALA A 622 4.02 -2.68 9.78
C ALA A 622 5.00 -3.49 8.91
N SER A 623 6.32 -3.42 9.14
CA SER A 623 7.35 -4.15 8.39
C SER A 623 7.05 -5.65 8.27
N PRO A 624 6.96 -6.20 7.04
CA PRO A 624 6.79 -7.64 6.83
C PRO A 624 7.82 -8.53 7.56
N LEU A 625 9.06 -8.07 7.78
CA LEU A 625 10.07 -8.79 8.60
C LEU A 625 9.63 -9.03 10.05
N LEU A 626 8.85 -8.12 10.64
CA LEU A 626 8.38 -8.22 12.02
C LEU A 626 7.00 -8.89 12.10
N ARG A 627 6.14 -8.68 11.10
CA ARG A 627 4.76 -9.19 11.07
C ARG A 627 4.60 -10.63 10.65
N LYS A 628 5.40 -11.14 9.70
CA LYS A 628 5.25 -12.52 9.23
C LYS A 628 5.75 -13.55 10.27
N PRO A 629 6.92 -13.36 10.90
CA PRO A 629 7.40 -14.29 11.94
C PRO A 629 6.61 -14.21 13.26
N SER A 630 5.88 -13.13 13.52
CA SER A 630 4.98 -13.00 14.69
C SER A 630 3.57 -13.57 14.44
N GLY A 631 3.39 -14.44 13.44
CA GLY A 631 2.14 -15.16 13.16
C GLY A 631 1.08 -14.37 12.37
N HIS A 632 1.07 -13.04 12.46
CA HIS A 632 0.03 -12.15 11.92
C HIS A 632 -0.21 -12.24 10.40
N HIS A 633 0.69 -12.86 9.62
CA HIS A 633 0.50 -13.12 8.18
C HIS A 633 1.21 -14.42 7.73
N HIS A 634 1.09 -15.50 8.51
CA HIS A 634 1.76 -16.78 8.24
C HIS A 634 0.90 -18.02 8.57
N GLY A 635 -0.31 -18.09 8.00
CA GLY A 635 -1.15 -19.30 8.04
C GLY A 635 -1.91 -19.59 9.34
N GLY A 636 -1.79 -18.74 10.36
CA GLY A 636 -2.62 -18.80 11.58
C GLY A 636 -2.33 -19.98 12.52
N GLY A 637 -1.18 -20.66 12.37
CA GLY A 637 -0.79 -21.73 13.28
C GLY A 637 -0.46 -21.22 14.70
N PRO A 638 -0.79 -21.98 15.76
CA PRO A 638 -0.45 -21.60 17.13
C PRO A 638 1.05 -21.71 17.36
N GLY A 639 1.72 -20.56 17.43
CA GLY A 639 3.16 -20.43 17.65
C GLY A 639 3.78 -19.40 16.73
N SER A 640 4.12 -18.23 17.28
CA SER A 640 5.09 -17.34 16.66
C SER A 640 6.42 -18.08 16.46
N PHE A 641 7.23 -17.64 15.49
CA PHE A 641 8.59 -18.15 15.35
C PHE A 641 9.37 -17.90 16.65
N SER A 642 10.33 -18.76 16.98
CA SER A 642 11.12 -18.62 18.21
C SER A 642 11.78 -17.24 18.28
N GLY A 643 11.58 -16.52 19.39
CA GLY A 643 12.04 -15.14 19.54
C GLY A 643 11.19 -14.09 18.80
N PHE A 644 10.07 -14.43 18.17
CA PHE A 644 9.19 -13.49 17.46
C PHE A 644 7.77 -13.37 18.06
N ASP A 645 7.57 -13.78 19.30
CA ASP A 645 6.32 -13.50 20.02
C ASP A 645 6.21 -12.00 20.31
N ALA A 646 5.51 -11.29 19.43
CA ALA A 646 5.25 -9.87 19.59
C ALA A 646 4.20 -9.56 20.68
N THR A 647 3.56 -10.60 21.24
CA THR A 647 2.65 -10.48 22.41
C THR A 647 3.41 -10.53 23.74
N ALA A 648 4.61 -11.08 23.75
CA ALA A 648 5.53 -10.95 24.88
C ALA A 648 6.09 -9.52 24.98
N LEU A 649 6.54 -9.16 26.18
CA LEU A 649 7.10 -7.83 26.46
C LEU A 649 8.49 -7.67 25.81
N PRO A 650 8.95 -6.44 25.53
CA PRO A 650 10.32 -6.23 25.10
C PRO A 650 11.30 -6.87 26.09
N GLY A 651 12.30 -7.59 25.59
CA GLY A 651 13.33 -8.23 26.40
C GLY A 651 12.95 -9.61 26.95
N ASP A 652 11.72 -10.08 26.72
CA ASP A 652 11.37 -11.47 26.93
C ASP A 652 12.10 -12.38 25.92
N LEU A 653 12.49 -13.59 26.35
CA LEU A 653 13.12 -14.60 25.49
C LEU A 653 12.21 -15.00 24.32
N ALA A 654 10.89 -15.00 24.52
CA ALA A 654 9.91 -15.25 23.47
C ALA A 654 9.94 -14.18 22.34
N ARG A 655 10.50 -12.99 22.62
CA ARG A 655 10.56 -11.83 21.70
C ARG A 655 11.99 -11.44 21.28
N ALA A 656 13.02 -12.19 21.68
CA ALA A 656 14.42 -11.81 21.51
C ALA A 656 14.85 -11.53 20.04
N ASN A 657 14.36 -12.29 19.06
CA ASN A 657 14.65 -12.09 17.64
C ASN A 657 13.87 -10.91 17.03
N TYR A 658 12.63 -10.68 17.46
CA TYR A 658 11.84 -9.50 17.09
C TYR A 658 12.54 -8.22 17.57
N ASP A 659 13.01 -8.19 18.82
CA ASP A 659 13.72 -7.04 19.38
C ASP A 659 15.08 -6.82 18.71
N LEU A 660 15.79 -7.88 18.29
CA LEU A 660 17.02 -7.79 17.50
C LEU A 660 16.77 -7.17 16.12
N VAL A 661 15.78 -7.67 15.38
CA VAL A 661 15.38 -7.14 14.06
C VAL A 661 14.85 -5.72 14.17
N LEU A 662 14.05 -5.41 15.19
CA LEU A 662 13.51 -4.07 15.42
C LEU A 662 14.63 -3.07 15.75
N ASN A 663 15.57 -3.43 16.62
CA ASN A 663 16.72 -2.58 16.93
C ASN A 663 17.64 -2.36 15.72
N TRP A 664 17.83 -3.37 14.87
CA TRP A 664 18.53 -3.21 13.58
C TRP A 664 17.82 -2.19 12.68
N ILE A 665 16.50 -2.32 12.50
CA ILE A 665 15.66 -1.39 11.72
C ILE A 665 15.77 0.05 12.25
N LEU A 666 15.68 0.23 13.58
CA LEU A 666 15.76 1.53 14.24
C LEU A 666 17.12 2.24 14.09
N ASN A 667 18.20 1.48 13.92
CA ASN A 667 19.54 2.02 13.63
C ASN A 667 19.77 2.23 12.12
N GLY A 668 18.70 2.29 11.32
CA GLY A 668 18.74 2.51 9.87
C GLY A 668 18.96 1.24 9.05
N ALA A 669 18.88 0.05 9.66
CA ALA A 669 19.17 -1.25 9.04
C ALA A 669 20.52 -1.27 8.30
N PRO A 670 21.66 -1.11 9.03
CA PRO A 670 22.99 -1.13 8.45
C PRO A 670 23.37 -2.52 7.92
N GLN A 671 24.20 -2.55 6.88
CA GLN A 671 24.82 -3.78 6.38
C GLN A 671 25.85 -4.32 7.39
#